data_AF-A0A5Q4H049-F1
#
_entry.id   AF-A0A5Q4H049-F1
#
_cell.length_a   1.000
_cell.length_b   1.000
_cell.length_c   1.000
_cell.angle_alpha   90.00
_cell.angle_beta   90.00
_cell.angle_gamma   90.00
#
_symmetry.space_group_name_H-M   'P 1'
#
loop_
_entity.id
_entity.type
_entity.pdbx_description
1 polymer ?
#
loop_
_entity_poly.entity_id
_entity_poly.type
_entity_poly.pdbx_seq_one_letter_code
_entity_poly.pdbx_strand_id
1 'polypeptide(L)'
;MTTNWRDVLIAYLHDPPDKAMQIRGHESRARKYLRVALGDDVSESELKDPSDPLAAIAERLPAPHWETLKVSADECEFVTWHPLSGAEKRLFVSEWSPSDIAGTIEQLVQSIDDTERRFLVLWRGLAEKLAIDHHDTFERLPADTRVPDHTLWQHLDTTAALKAAEAGSSSNAAFLSFSLGPVQPFIAAARSLRDLWSGSMILARLTFEGMLPVIEQFGPTALVYPALRGLPWLDLWLRDKRGLGKAIPAPSSERRTAPCIPNRFLAIVPSGLDGDVAREIALACRQRALEAWQQIARSVHDALHQEWGSSNPGWDARWSEQIDHYFEIRTSVLPWRDCGEAKITKLLAADEDFASAFPDAAAVRTLADAIPRDQRPRYDQKSAGNWQAKVELSARLMQAHRSIRHVPPSTTIRSEGEQFPPKCSLLGSYEQMGPAGLDESREFWERATGFSRGGVRVRDGERFSAVALVKRFCGPCYFRDALSLNTDDLRHDDTATVAAGLWLENAGIQPDQVRREHGVWSGQWLHWSHPDQEDRQGEAEIPRELWTTIVRKRRDQPPPAYYAVLMLDGDDMGRWLRGEKSPRVREIMHPKLREYYEEIPAAHVGLNVRRPVGPALHAAISEALANFALHFVPEIVERHKGSLIYAGGDDVLALLPTSTALAVAKELSDTFRSDWPRDAHSGRERLLMGQRATVSAGLAVVHYKEDLRFALDAARRAEKEAKNSGRNALQIHVCRRSGEHATALCPWDFVPTVLNWIEAFDNKASDRWAYHLRAEAETLQGLSVDAMQAEIKRQVNRAEQRTRGLFGGQDPKSAGDQLATAFDDYRAKTMRPPTEHQPAQPRLTDGEAFLQFITLCQTASFLARGRDQ
;
A
#
# COMPACT_ATOMS: atom_id res chain seq x y z
N MET A 1 14.38 -5.62 -29.94
CA MET A 1 13.66 -6.89 -30.25
C MET A 1 12.17 -6.58 -30.17
N THR A 2 11.34 -7.13 -31.04
CA THR A 2 9.89 -6.86 -31.04
C THR A 2 9.15 -8.07 -30.53
N THR A 3 8.43 -7.91 -29.42
CA THR A 3 7.53 -8.94 -28.88
C THR A 3 6.47 -9.28 -29.92
N ASN A 4 6.20 -10.57 -30.09
CA ASN A 4 5.09 -11.00 -30.90
C ASN A 4 3.79 -10.92 -30.07
N TRP A 5 3.09 -9.79 -30.19
CA TRP A 5 1.84 -9.55 -29.45
C TRP A 5 0.73 -10.54 -29.76
N ARG A 6 0.75 -11.17 -30.95
CA ARG A 6 -0.17 -12.27 -31.28
C ARG A 6 0.07 -13.45 -30.34
N ASP A 7 1.32 -13.88 -30.19
CA ASP A 7 1.67 -15.02 -29.35
C ASP A 7 1.38 -14.72 -27.87
N VAL A 8 1.62 -13.48 -27.42
CA VAL A 8 1.27 -13.05 -26.06
C VAL A 8 -0.24 -13.07 -25.83
N LEU A 9 -1.06 -12.63 -26.80
CA LEU A 9 -2.52 -12.69 -26.68
C LEU A 9 -3.04 -14.12 -26.74
N ILE A 10 -2.45 -14.99 -27.56
CA ILE A 10 -2.74 -16.43 -27.57
C ILE A 10 -2.43 -17.03 -26.21
N ALA A 11 -1.26 -16.76 -25.65
CA ALA A 11 -0.87 -17.21 -24.31
C ALA A 11 -1.81 -16.68 -23.21
N TYR A 12 -2.25 -15.43 -23.31
CA TYR A 12 -3.16 -14.81 -22.34
C TYR A 12 -4.59 -15.39 -22.38
N LEU A 13 -5.06 -15.93 -23.51
CA LEU A 13 -6.39 -16.54 -23.63
C LEU A 13 -6.34 -18.01 -24.06
N HIS A 14 -5.21 -18.69 -23.80
CA HIS A 14 -5.06 -20.11 -24.13
C HIS A 14 -6.10 -20.96 -23.37
N ASP A 15 -6.35 -20.57 -22.12
CA ASP A 15 -7.45 -21.04 -21.29
C ASP A 15 -8.62 -20.05 -21.36
N PRO A 16 -9.85 -20.51 -21.68
CA PRO A 16 -11.00 -19.63 -21.77
C PRO A 16 -11.51 -19.20 -20.38
N PRO A 17 -12.16 -18.02 -20.26
CA PRO A 17 -12.74 -17.54 -19.00
C PRO A 17 -13.67 -18.53 -18.29
N ASP A 18 -14.36 -19.39 -19.05
CA ASP A 18 -15.27 -20.42 -18.56
C ASP A 18 -14.63 -21.81 -18.37
N LYS A 19 -13.30 -21.95 -18.43
CA LYS A 19 -12.60 -23.24 -18.34
C LYS A 19 -13.04 -24.08 -17.14
N ALA A 20 -13.08 -23.48 -15.95
CA ALA A 20 -13.44 -24.17 -14.71
C ALA A 20 -14.86 -24.75 -14.80
N MET A 21 -15.79 -23.99 -15.38
CA MET A 21 -17.19 -24.38 -15.58
C MET A 21 -17.33 -25.58 -16.53
N GLN A 22 -16.50 -25.66 -17.58
CA GLN A 22 -16.53 -26.80 -18.51
C GLN A 22 -15.14 -27.16 -19.07
N ILE A 23 -14.39 -28.01 -18.37
CA ILE A 23 -13.04 -28.43 -18.82
C ILE A 23 -13.07 -29.14 -20.18
N ARG A 24 -14.09 -29.97 -20.48
CA ARG A 24 -14.15 -30.68 -21.76
C ARG A 24 -14.41 -29.69 -22.91
N GLY A 25 -13.56 -29.74 -23.94
CA GLY A 25 -13.69 -28.89 -25.12
C GLY A 25 -13.23 -27.43 -24.93
N HIS A 26 -12.56 -27.12 -23.82
CA HIS A 26 -12.08 -25.75 -23.54
C HIS A 26 -11.15 -25.22 -24.65
N GLU A 27 -10.24 -26.05 -25.20
CA GLU A 27 -9.36 -25.66 -26.32
C GLU A 27 -10.14 -25.19 -27.56
N SER A 28 -11.30 -25.80 -27.84
CA SER A 28 -12.16 -25.37 -28.95
C SER A 28 -12.82 -24.03 -28.67
N ARG A 29 -13.17 -23.76 -27.40
CA ARG A 29 -13.77 -22.48 -26.99
C ARG A 29 -12.73 -21.37 -26.90
N ALA A 30 -11.53 -21.66 -26.40
CA ALA A 30 -10.38 -20.76 -26.44
C ALA A 30 -10.11 -20.26 -27.86
N ARG A 31 -10.03 -21.18 -28.85
CA ARG A 31 -9.89 -20.78 -30.27
C ARG A 31 -11.04 -19.93 -30.79
N LYS A 32 -12.28 -20.20 -30.37
CA LYS A 32 -13.44 -19.38 -30.74
C LYS A 32 -13.28 -17.95 -30.20
N TYR A 33 -12.88 -17.80 -28.95
CA TYR A 33 -12.68 -16.49 -28.32
C TYR A 33 -11.47 -15.76 -28.87
N LEU A 34 -10.37 -16.48 -29.10
CA LEU A 34 -9.18 -15.95 -29.74
C LEU A 34 -9.46 -15.48 -31.16
N ARG A 35 -10.32 -16.17 -31.91
CA ARG A 35 -10.74 -15.69 -33.24
C ARG A 35 -11.41 -14.32 -33.18
N VAL A 36 -12.25 -14.10 -32.18
CA VAL A 36 -12.89 -12.79 -31.94
C VAL A 36 -11.85 -11.77 -31.45
N ALA A 37 -11.00 -12.15 -30.51
CA ALA A 37 -9.97 -11.29 -29.93
C ALA A 37 -8.93 -10.85 -30.97
N LEU A 38 -8.46 -11.75 -31.84
CA LEU A 38 -7.41 -11.48 -32.84
C LEU A 38 -7.98 -11.00 -34.19
N GLY A 39 -9.23 -11.38 -34.51
CA GLY A 39 -9.84 -11.12 -35.81
C GLY A 39 -9.40 -12.10 -36.91
N ASP A 40 -8.73 -13.20 -36.56
CA ASP A 40 -8.29 -14.25 -37.49
C ASP A 40 -8.30 -15.64 -36.84
N ASP A 41 -7.94 -16.68 -37.59
CA ASP A 41 -7.95 -18.05 -37.09
C ASP A 41 -6.70 -18.39 -36.25
N VAL A 42 -6.89 -19.21 -35.21
CA VAL A 42 -5.82 -19.80 -34.40
C VAL A 42 -5.84 -21.32 -34.55
N SER A 43 -4.73 -21.89 -34.99
CA SER A 43 -4.54 -23.32 -35.14
C SER A 43 -4.40 -24.03 -33.78
N GLU A 44 -4.58 -25.35 -33.77
CA GLU A 44 -4.36 -26.15 -32.56
C GLU A 44 -2.89 -26.17 -32.13
N SER A 45 -1.95 -26.09 -33.08
CA SER A 45 -0.52 -26.00 -32.80
C SER A 45 -0.11 -24.67 -32.19
N GLU A 46 -0.70 -23.54 -32.63
CA GLU A 46 -0.45 -22.23 -32.02
C GLU A 46 -0.98 -22.17 -30.57
N LEU A 47 -2.13 -22.81 -30.30
CA LEU A 47 -2.68 -22.84 -28.95
C LEU A 47 -1.85 -23.71 -27.98
N LYS A 48 -1.25 -24.81 -28.48
CA LYS A 48 -0.48 -25.79 -27.69
C LYS A 48 1.00 -25.42 -27.53
N ASP A 49 1.35 -24.15 -27.71
CA ASP A 49 2.70 -23.63 -27.56
C ASP A 49 3.31 -23.98 -26.18
N PRO A 50 4.60 -24.38 -26.10
CA PRO A 50 5.29 -24.83 -24.88
C PRO A 50 5.33 -23.86 -23.68
N SER A 51 4.88 -22.61 -23.80
CA SER A 51 4.83 -21.66 -22.68
C SER A 51 3.80 -22.01 -21.60
N ASP A 52 2.67 -22.67 -21.94
CA ASP A 52 1.68 -23.16 -20.96
C ASP A 52 2.29 -24.18 -19.98
N PRO A 53 2.99 -25.23 -20.43
CA PRO A 53 3.72 -26.13 -19.54
C PRO A 53 4.65 -25.41 -18.55
N LEU A 54 5.36 -24.35 -18.94
CA LEU A 54 6.26 -23.64 -18.03
C LEU A 54 5.51 -22.88 -16.92
N ALA A 55 4.41 -22.20 -17.26
CA ALA A 55 3.55 -21.52 -16.29
C ALA A 55 2.86 -22.54 -15.36
N ALA A 56 2.24 -23.57 -15.95
CA ALA A 56 1.59 -24.65 -15.24
C ALA A 56 2.56 -25.40 -14.32
N ILE A 57 3.78 -25.69 -14.76
CA ILE A 57 4.81 -26.32 -13.92
C ILE A 57 5.23 -25.38 -12.80
N ALA A 58 5.35 -24.07 -13.03
CA ALA A 58 5.76 -23.13 -12.00
C ALA A 58 4.69 -22.91 -10.91
N GLU A 59 3.41 -23.08 -11.24
CA GLU A 59 2.27 -22.78 -10.37
C GLU A 59 1.61 -24.00 -9.73
N ARG A 60 1.51 -25.12 -10.46
CA ARG A 60 0.70 -26.27 -10.02
C ARG A 60 1.45 -27.10 -8.97
N LEU A 61 0.72 -27.43 -7.91
CA LEU A 61 1.11 -28.51 -7.01
C LEU A 61 0.96 -29.85 -7.74
N PRO A 62 1.78 -30.87 -7.39
CA PRO A 62 1.66 -32.17 -8.01
C PRO A 62 0.24 -32.74 -7.90
N ALA A 63 -0.31 -33.18 -9.03
CA ALA A 63 -1.63 -33.80 -9.11
C ALA A 63 -1.60 -34.97 -10.11
N PRO A 64 -2.47 -35.98 -9.95
CA PRO A 64 -2.62 -37.05 -10.94
C PRO A 64 -3.18 -36.50 -12.25
N HIS A 65 -3.08 -37.29 -13.32
CA HIS A 65 -3.65 -36.96 -14.61
C HIS A 65 -5.16 -36.68 -14.50
N TRP A 66 -5.68 -35.77 -15.32
CA TRP A 66 -7.09 -35.33 -15.25
C TRP A 66 -8.08 -36.49 -15.51
N GLU A 67 -7.65 -37.53 -16.23
CA GLU A 67 -8.44 -38.75 -16.44
C GLU A 67 -8.57 -39.59 -15.16
N THR A 68 -7.59 -39.50 -14.26
CA THR A 68 -7.60 -40.20 -12.97
C THR A 68 -8.46 -39.45 -11.96
N LEU A 69 -8.25 -38.14 -11.81
CA LEU A 69 -8.99 -37.32 -10.86
C LEU A 69 -9.45 -36.02 -11.51
N LYS A 70 -10.76 -35.93 -11.72
CA LYS A 70 -11.43 -34.75 -12.24
C LYS A 70 -12.27 -34.09 -11.15
N VAL A 71 -12.11 -32.78 -11.01
CA VAL A 71 -12.98 -31.93 -10.21
C VAL A 71 -13.76 -31.01 -11.16
N SER A 72 -15.08 -31.01 -11.03
CA SER A 72 -16.01 -30.10 -11.69
C SER A 72 -16.90 -29.45 -10.62
N ALA A 73 -17.69 -28.46 -11.03
CA ALA A 73 -18.74 -27.92 -10.14
C ALA A 73 -19.63 -29.06 -9.62
N ASP A 74 -19.93 -29.01 -8.34
CA ASP A 74 -20.90 -29.89 -7.69
C ASP A 74 -22.18 -29.07 -7.45
N GLU A 75 -23.32 -29.53 -7.95
CA GLU A 75 -24.59 -28.77 -7.87
C GLU A 75 -24.48 -27.28 -8.31
N CYS A 76 -23.70 -26.99 -9.35
CA CYS A 76 -23.38 -25.63 -9.82
C CYS A 76 -22.57 -24.76 -8.84
N GLU A 77 -21.82 -25.37 -7.93
CA GLU A 77 -20.96 -24.68 -6.96
C GLU A 77 -19.50 -25.13 -7.10
N PHE A 78 -18.57 -24.18 -6.99
CA PHE A 78 -17.14 -24.45 -6.82
C PHE A 78 -16.70 -24.11 -5.41
N VAL A 79 -15.91 -24.99 -4.81
CA VAL A 79 -15.11 -24.64 -3.63
C VAL A 79 -13.80 -24.02 -4.10
N THR A 80 -13.47 -22.85 -3.56
CA THR A 80 -12.21 -22.13 -3.74
C THR A 80 -11.60 -21.82 -2.38
N TRP A 81 -10.30 -21.62 -2.35
CA TRP A 81 -9.55 -21.34 -1.12
C TRP A 81 -8.83 -20.02 -1.24
N HIS A 82 -8.82 -19.23 -0.17
CA HIS A 82 -8.02 -18.01 -0.14
C HIS A 82 -6.52 -18.37 -0.22
N PRO A 83 -5.76 -17.82 -1.17
CA PRO A 83 -4.35 -18.19 -1.38
C PRO A 83 -3.47 -18.00 -0.14
N LEU A 84 -3.79 -17.01 0.70
CA LEU A 84 -2.99 -16.64 1.87
C LEU A 84 -3.50 -17.19 3.21
N SER A 85 -4.81 -17.13 3.48
CA SER A 85 -5.39 -17.58 4.75
C SER A 85 -5.89 -19.02 4.72
N GLY A 86 -6.05 -19.62 3.53
CA GLY A 86 -6.69 -20.93 3.37
C GLY A 86 -8.18 -20.94 3.71
N ALA A 87 -8.83 -19.77 3.80
CA ALA A 87 -10.26 -19.68 4.05
C ALA A 87 -11.07 -20.27 2.90
N GLU A 88 -12.10 -21.05 3.20
CA GLU A 88 -13.02 -21.61 2.21
C GLU A 88 -13.93 -20.53 1.63
N LYS A 89 -14.19 -20.60 0.33
CA LYS A 89 -15.25 -19.85 -0.31
C LYS A 89 -15.95 -20.68 -1.36
N ARG A 90 -17.27 -20.66 -1.30
CA ARG A 90 -18.13 -21.26 -2.30
C ARG A 90 -18.54 -20.25 -3.36
N LEU A 91 -18.39 -20.63 -4.62
CA LEU A 91 -18.74 -19.82 -5.78
C LEU A 91 -19.89 -20.48 -6.54
N PHE A 92 -21.01 -19.79 -6.62
CA PHE A 92 -22.13 -20.21 -7.43
C PHE A 92 -21.87 -19.90 -8.91
N VAL A 93 -22.12 -20.89 -9.76
CA VAL A 93 -22.00 -20.79 -11.21
C VAL A 93 -23.37 -20.46 -11.76
N SER A 94 -23.52 -19.24 -12.29
CA SER A 94 -24.70 -18.83 -13.04
C SER A 94 -24.77 -19.55 -14.39
N GLU A 95 -25.94 -19.48 -15.04
CA GLU A 95 -26.01 -19.84 -16.47
C GLU A 95 -25.06 -18.96 -17.28
N TRP A 96 -24.42 -19.54 -18.29
CA TRP A 96 -23.47 -18.88 -19.17
C TRP A 96 -23.53 -19.50 -20.57
N SER A 97 -23.20 -18.73 -21.60
CA SER A 97 -23.03 -19.26 -22.94
C SER A 97 -21.70 -18.83 -23.59
N PRO A 98 -21.08 -19.68 -24.42
CA PRO A 98 -19.93 -19.29 -25.22
C PRO A 98 -20.23 -18.19 -26.26
N SER A 99 -21.50 -17.84 -26.48
CA SER A 99 -21.86 -16.71 -27.35
C SER A 99 -21.74 -15.40 -26.60
N ASP A 100 -22.17 -15.38 -25.33
CA ASP A 100 -22.18 -14.18 -24.51
C ASP A 100 -20.76 -13.73 -24.15
N ILE A 101 -19.89 -14.68 -23.79
CA ILE A 101 -18.47 -14.42 -23.53
C ILE A 101 -17.77 -13.87 -24.79
N ALA A 102 -18.05 -14.48 -25.95
CA ALA A 102 -17.52 -14.00 -27.23
C ALA A 102 -18.03 -12.58 -27.56
N GLY A 103 -19.31 -12.29 -27.28
CA GLY A 103 -19.89 -10.96 -27.43
C GLY A 103 -19.24 -9.91 -26.53
N THR A 104 -18.94 -10.25 -25.28
CA THR A 104 -18.19 -9.34 -24.37
C THR A 104 -16.77 -9.08 -24.89
N ILE A 105 -16.07 -10.09 -25.40
CA ILE A 105 -14.75 -9.92 -26.02
C ILE A 105 -14.85 -9.02 -27.26
N GLU A 106 -15.83 -9.28 -28.14
CA GLU A 106 -16.08 -8.47 -29.34
C GLU A 106 -16.32 -7.01 -29.00
N GLN A 107 -17.20 -6.72 -28.01
CA GLN A 107 -17.47 -5.36 -27.56
C GLN A 107 -16.22 -4.59 -27.12
N LEU A 108 -15.27 -5.28 -26.48
CA LEU A 108 -14.01 -4.69 -26.01
C LEU A 108 -13.05 -4.40 -27.17
N VAL A 109 -13.02 -5.23 -28.23
CA VAL A 109 -12.03 -5.13 -29.31
C VAL A 109 -12.56 -4.53 -30.63
N GLN A 110 -13.89 -4.39 -30.81
CA GLN A 110 -14.57 -4.04 -32.08
C GLN A 110 -14.05 -2.79 -32.81
N SER A 111 -13.32 -1.90 -32.13
CA SER A 111 -12.80 -0.64 -32.70
C SER A 111 -11.28 -0.51 -32.63
N ILE A 112 -10.59 -1.65 -32.48
CA ILE A 112 -9.15 -1.71 -32.27
C ILE A 112 -8.59 -2.66 -33.32
N ASP A 113 -7.70 -2.20 -34.20
CA ASP A 113 -7.11 -3.05 -35.25
C ASP A 113 -5.76 -3.65 -34.83
N ASP A 114 -5.08 -3.02 -33.88
CA ASP A 114 -3.73 -3.39 -33.44
C ASP A 114 -3.76 -4.45 -32.33
N THR A 115 -2.98 -5.53 -32.51
CA THR A 115 -2.96 -6.68 -31.60
C THR A 115 -2.46 -6.34 -30.21
N GLU A 116 -1.44 -5.46 -30.08
CA GLU A 116 -0.97 -4.97 -28.77
C GLU A 116 -2.13 -4.31 -28.02
N ARG A 117 -2.80 -3.36 -28.67
CA ARG A 117 -3.94 -2.64 -28.06
C ARG A 117 -5.09 -3.56 -27.71
N ARG A 118 -5.39 -4.58 -28.53
CA ARG A 118 -6.42 -5.59 -28.19
C ARG A 118 -6.04 -6.38 -26.95
N PHE A 119 -4.79 -6.83 -26.86
CA PHE A 119 -4.28 -7.48 -25.65
C PHE A 119 -4.40 -6.57 -24.42
N LEU A 120 -3.97 -5.31 -24.52
CA LEU A 120 -4.00 -4.36 -23.41
C LEU A 120 -5.44 -4.10 -22.90
N VAL A 121 -6.42 -3.95 -23.78
CA VAL A 121 -7.83 -3.75 -23.38
C VAL A 121 -8.40 -5.01 -22.73
N LEU A 122 -8.13 -6.19 -23.31
CA LEU A 122 -8.61 -7.45 -22.77
C LEU A 122 -7.96 -7.74 -21.40
N TRP A 123 -6.66 -7.53 -21.27
CA TRP A 123 -5.94 -7.67 -20.00
C TRP A 123 -6.51 -6.75 -18.91
N ARG A 124 -6.79 -5.49 -19.26
CA ARG A 124 -7.28 -4.49 -18.29
C ARG A 124 -8.74 -4.70 -17.92
N GLY A 125 -9.60 -5.06 -18.88
CA GLY A 125 -11.05 -4.93 -18.74
C GLY A 125 -11.87 -6.22 -18.84
N LEU A 126 -11.34 -7.33 -19.36
CA LEU A 126 -12.16 -8.50 -19.66
C LEU A 126 -12.80 -9.13 -18.41
N ALA A 127 -12.01 -9.35 -17.36
CA ALA A 127 -12.50 -9.92 -16.11
C ALA A 127 -13.63 -9.08 -15.50
N GLU A 128 -13.41 -7.77 -15.43
CA GLU A 128 -14.36 -6.79 -14.92
C GLU A 128 -15.63 -6.71 -15.75
N LYS A 129 -15.49 -6.71 -17.08
CA LYS A 129 -16.65 -6.65 -17.98
C LYS A 129 -17.49 -7.93 -17.91
N LEU A 130 -16.86 -9.10 -17.83
CA LEU A 130 -17.58 -10.37 -17.66
C LEU A 130 -18.31 -10.44 -16.32
N ALA A 131 -17.71 -9.92 -15.26
CA ALA A 131 -18.35 -9.85 -13.94
C ALA A 131 -19.58 -8.94 -13.93
N ILE A 132 -19.52 -7.82 -14.65
CA ILE A 132 -20.61 -6.85 -14.76
C ILE A 132 -21.73 -7.37 -15.67
N ASP A 133 -21.37 -7.91 -16.84
CA ASP A 133 -22.35 -8.32 -17.86
C ASP A 133 -23.08 -9.61 -17.52
N HIS A 134 -22.40 -10.54 -16.83
CA HIS A 134 -22.89 -11.90 -16.62
C HIS A 134 -23.04 -12.23 -15.14
N HIS A 135 -21.92 -12.40 -14.42
CA HIS A 135 -21.93 -12.74 -13.00
C HIS A 135 -20.56 -12.53 -12.35
N ASP A 136 -20.54 -12.10 -11.08
CA ASP A 136 -19.31 -11.75 -10.35
C ASP A 136 -18.30 -12.91 -10.17
N THR A 137 -18.78 -14.15 -10.30
CA THR A 137 -17.99 -15.39 -10.28
C THR A 137 -16.88 -15.41 -11.34
N PHE A 138 -17.04 -14.75 -12.49
CA PHE A 138 -16.02 -14.74 -13.55
C PHE A 138 -14.67 -14.17 -13.10
N GLU A 139 -14.64 -13.29 -12.10
CA GLU A 139 -13.40 -12.76 -11.54
C GLU A 139 -12.64 -13.76 -10.66
N ARG A 140 -13.31 -14.84 -10.25
CA ARG A 140 -12.89 -15.68 -9.13
C ARG A 140 -12.80 -17.16 -9.49
N LEU A 141 -13.20 -17.53 -10.70
CA LEU A 141 -13.05 -18.90 -11.17
C LEU A 141 -11.60 -19.35 -11.04
N PRO A 142 -11.36 -20.56 -10.48
CA PRO A 142 -10.01 -21.05 -10.27
C PRO A 142 -9.37 -21.46 -11.60
N ALA A 143 -8.04 -21.32 -11.70
CA ALA A 143 -7.29 -21.83 -12.85
C ALA A 143 -7.25 -23.38 -12.88
N ASP A 144 -7.11 -24.01 -11.70
CA ASP A 144 -7.16 -25.46 -11.52
C ASP A 144 -8.23 -25.82 -10.48
N THR A 145 -9.25 -26.58 -10.88
CA THR A 145 -10.34 -26.97 -9.98
C THR A 145 -9.91 -27.95 -8.88
N ARG A 146 -8.75 -28.61 -9.02
CA ARG A 146 -8.22 -29.55 -8.02
C ARG A 146 -7.42 -28.84 -6.93
N VAL A 147 -6.83 -27.70 -7.26
CA VAL A 147 -6.11 -26.79 -6.34
C VAL A 147 -6.65 -25.38 -6.56
N PRO A 148 -7.88 -25.09 -6.08
CA PRO A 148 -8.62 -23.89 -6.46
C PRO A 148 -8.24 -22.68 -5.58
N ASP A 149 -6.96 -22.34 -5.53
CA ASP A 149 -6.39 -21.36 -4.60
C ASP A 149 -5.93 -20.04 -5.26
N HIS A 150 -5.98 -19.97 -6.59
CA HIS A 150 -5.67 -18.79 -7.38
C HIS A 150 -6.64 -18.70 -8.56
N THR A 151 -6.87 -17.47 -9.03
CA THR A 151 -7.83 -17.22 -10.10
C THR A 151 -7.25 -17.59 -11.46
N LEU A 152 -8.13 -17.85 -12.42
CA LEU A 152 -7.74 -17.99 -13.82
C LEU A 152 -6.91 -16.78 -14.29
N TRP A 153 -7.30 -15.57 -13.92
CA TRP A 153 -6.63 -14.34 -14.35
C TRP A 153 -5.17 -14.25 -13.90
N GLN A 154 -4.86 -14.73 -12.69
CA GLN A 154 -3.49 -14.80 -12.18
C GLN A 154 -2.64 -15.79 -13.00
N HIS A 155 -3.22 -16.93 -13.37
CA HIS A 155 -2.56 -17.92 -14.25
C HIS A 155 -2.34 -17.36 -15.67
N LEU A 156 -3.33 -16.67 -16.23
CA LEU A 156 -3.23 -16.05 -17.56
C LEU A 156 -2.15 -14.96 -17.60
N ASP A 157 -2.02 -14.17 -16.52
CA ASP A 157 -0.95 -13.18 -16.38
C ASP A 157 0.43 -13.82 -16.41
N THR A 158 0.66 -14.86 -15.59
CA THR A 158 1.94 -15.58 -15.57
C THR A 158 2.27 -16.16 -16.93
N THR A 159 1.30 -16.78 -17.59
CA THR A 159 1.49 -17.42 -18.90
C THR A 159 1.86 -16.39 -19.97
N ALA A 160 1.16 -15.25 -20.01
CA ALA A 160 1.48 -14.16 -20.91
C ALA A 160 2.85 -13.52 -20.61
N ALA A 161 3.21 -13.37 -19.33
CA ALA A 161 4.50 -12.82 -18.90
C ALA A 161 5.67 -13.71 -19.32
N LEU A 162 5.55 -15.03 -19.12
CA LEU A 162 6.55 -16.00 -19.55
C LEU A 162 6.67 -16.01 -21.07
N LYS A 163 5.54 -15.97 -21.79
CA LYS A 163 5.56 -15.90 -23.25
C LYS A 163 6.25 -14.63 -23.77
N ALA A 164 5.97 -13.48 -23.17
CA ALA A 164 6.63 -12.24 -23.53
C ALA A 164 8.15 -12.28 -23.24
N ALA A 165 8.57 -12.98 -22.19
CA ALA A 165 9.98 -13.16 -21.85
C ALA A 165 10.74 -14.11 -22.80
N GLU A 166 10.02 -14.91 -23.61
CA GLU A 166 10.61 -15.74 -24.68
C GLU A 166 10.93 -14.92 -25.96
N ALA A 167 10.56 -13.64 -26.01
CA ALA A 167 10.78 -12.80 -27.20
C ALA A 167 12.28 -12.69 -27.55
N GLY A 168 12.68 -13.26 -28.70
CA GLY A 168 14.04 -13.20 -29.25
C GLY A 168 14.68 -14.57 -29.53
N SER A 169 15.94 -14.60 -29.97
CA SER A 169 16.68 -15.84 -30.33
C SER A 169 17.21 -16.64 -29.13
N SER A 170 16.99 -16.17 -27.91
CA SER A 170 17.36 -16.86 -26.67
C SER A 170 16.12 -17.06 -25.80
N SER A 171 15.64 -18.30 -25.69
CA SER A 171 14.44 -18.72 -24.95
C SER A 171 14.60 -18.68 -23.41
N ASN A 172 15.38 -17.75 -22.86
CA ASN A 172 15.68 -17.68 -21.43
C ASN A 172 15.17 -16.39 -20.83
N ALA A 173 14.51 -16.48 -19.67
CA ALA A 173 14.03 -15.33 -18.91
C ALA A 173 14.98 -14.93 -17.77
N ALA A 174 14.80 -13.71 -17.28
CA ALA A 174 15.50 -13.15 -16.13
C ALA A 174 14.52 -12.39 -15.24
N PHE A 175 14.82 -12.31 -13.94
CA PHE A 175 14.19 -11.32 -13.08
C PHE A 175 14.92 -9.98 -13.20
N LEU A 176 14.16 -8.91 -13.36
CA LEU A 176 14.63 -7.53 -13.25
C LEU A 176 13.98 -6.91 -12.01
N SER A 177 14.80 -6.50 -11.04
CA SER A 177 14.35 -5.77 -9.86
C SER A 177 14.75 -4.30 -9.97
N PHE A 178 13.85 -3.41 -9.57
CA PHE A 178 14.06 -1.97 -9.51
C PHE A 178 13.80 -1.45 -8.10
N SER A 179 14.58 -0.48 -7.66
CA SER A 179 14.37 0.22 -6.39
C SER A 179 14.72 1.71 -6.53
N LEU A 180 13.83 2.55 -6.00
CA LEU A 180 13.99 4.00 -5.92
C LEU A 180 14.16 4.43 -4.46
N GLY A 181 15.15 5.29 -4.19
CA GLY A 181 15.36 5.92 -2.89
C GLY A 181 16.03 7.30 -3.02
N PRO A 182 16.12 8.08 -1.92
CA PRO A 182 15.53 7.83 -0.60
C PRO A 182 14.01 8.09 -0.58
N VAL A 183 13.25 7.24 0.11
CA VAL A 183 11.77 7.37 0.23
C VAL A 183 11.38 8.17 1.47
N GLN A 184 11.63 7.59 2.64
CA GLN A 184 11.14 8.11 3.92
C GLN A 184 11.72 9.49 4.27
N PRO A 185 13.03 9.77 4.11
CA PRO A 185 13.58 11.12 4.29
C PRO A 185 13.02 12.13 3.29
N PHE A 186 12.73 11.70 2.05
CA PHE A 186 12.18 12.59 1.04
C PHE A 186 10.75 12.98 1.34
N ILE A 187 9.88 12.02 1.69
CA ILE A 187 8.48 12.30 2.05
C ILE A 187 8.44 13.19 3.31
N ALA A 188 9.15 12.80 4.37
CA ALA A 188 9.11 13.46 5.68
C ALA A 188 9.65 14.90 5.68
N ALA A 189 10.47 15.29 4.70
CA ALA A 189 10.93 16.67 4.52
C ALA A 189 9.77 17.57 4.03
N ALA A 190 8.82 17.87 4.90
CA ALA A 190 7.57 18.55 4.59
C ALA A 190 7.21 19.59 5.66
N ARG A 191 6.57 20.69 5.24
CA ARG A 191 5.97 21.70 6.14
C ARG A 191 4.46 21.82 5.98
N SER A 192 3.90 21.13 4.99
CA SER A 192 2.48 21.13 4.66
C SER A 192 2.05 19.77 4.10
N LEU A 193 0.74 19.49 4.09
CA LEU A 193 0.19 18.29 3.48
C LEU A 193 0.46 18.24 1.97
N ARG A 194 0.54 19.41 1.30
CA ARG A 194 0.96 19.50 -0.09
C ARG A 194 2.37 18.98 -0.32
N ASP A 195 3.31 19.35 0.55
CA ASP A 195 4.69 18.87 0.44
C ASP A 195 4.72 17.35 0.61
N LEU A 196 3.99 16.84 1.60
CA LEU A 196 3.83 15.41 1.85
C LEU A 196 3.28 14.67 0.60
N TRP A 197 2.14 15.11 0.07
CA TRP A 197 1.52 14.56 -1.14
C TRP A 197 2.46 14.62 -2.34
N SER A 198 3.11 15.77 -2.56
CA SER A 198 4.04 15.97 -3.68
C SER A 198 5.22 15.00 -3.61
N GLY A 199 5.77 14.78 -2.41
CA GLY A 199 6.83 13.79 -2.19
C GLY A 199 6.40 12.38 -2.60
N SER A 200 5.24 11.93 -2.11
CA SER A 200 4.66 10.62 -2.45
C SER A 200 4.35 10.49 -3.94
N MET A 201 3.76 11.52 -4.56
CA MET A 201 3.35 11.52 -5.95
C MET A 201 4.55 11.54 -6.92
N ILE A 202 5.63 12.26 -6.58
CA ILE A 202 6.90 12.18 -7.32
C ILE A 202 7.41 10.74 -7.32
N LEU A 203 7.53 10.10 -6.15
CA LEU A 203 8.04 8.71 -6.05
C LEU A 203 7.19 7.73 -6.86
N ALA A 204 5.86 7.84 -6.78
CA ALA A 204 4.93 7.04 -7.56
C ALA A 204 5.13 7.24 -9.06
N ARG A 205 5.26 8.50 -9.51
CA ARG A 205 5.49 8.85 -10.91
C ARG A 205 6.82 8.34 -11.45
N LEU A 206 7.91 8.50 -10.70
CA LEU A 206 9.23 8.01 -11.11
C LEU A 206 9.25 6.49 -11.24
N THR A 207 8.60 5.80 -10.29
CA THR A 207 8.53 4.34 -10.32
C THR A 207 7.69 3.85 -11.49
N PHE A 208 6.53 4.49 -11.76
CA PHE A 208 5.70 4.20 -12.93
C PHE A 208 6.45 4.39 -14.26
N GLU A 209 7.16 5.51 -14.42
CA GLU A 209 7.98 5.76 -15.61
C GLU A 209 9.12 4.75 -15.76
N GLY A 210 9.69 4.28 -14.65
CA GLY A 210 10.66 3.18 -14.63
C GLY A 210 10.08 1.84 -15.08
N MET A 211 8.77 1.59 -14.92
CA MET A 211 8.10 0.38 -15.40
C MET A 211 7.82 0.42 -16.91
N LEU A 212 7.65 1.61 -17.50
CA LEU A 212 7.22 1.75 -18.89
C LEU A 212 8.10 0.99 -19.89
N PRO A 213 9.44 1.01 -19.83
CA PRO A 213 10.26 0.20 -20.75
C PRO A 213 9.91 -1.28 -20.80
N VAL A 214 9.44 -1.84 -19.68
CA VAL A 214 8.97 -3.23 -19.60
C VAL A 214 7.55 -3.33 -20.15
N ILE A 215 6.64 -2.46 -19.71
CA ILE A 215 5.23 -2.47 -20.13
C ILE A 215 5.10 -2.28 -21.64
N GLU A 216 5.87 -1.36 -22.21
CA GLU A 216 5.84 -1.01 -23.63
C GLU A 216 6.37 -2.12 -24.53
N GLN A 217 7.33 -2.91 -24.05
CA GLN A 217 7.95 -3.97 -24.83
C GLN A 217 7.30 -5.33 -24.61
N PHE A 218 6.89 -5.66 -23.38
CA PHE A 218 6.48 -7.00 -22.97
C PHE A 218 5.07 -7.07 -22.39
N GLY A 219 4.42 -5.92 -22.22
CA GLY A 219 3.09 -5.82 -21.68
C GLY A 219 3.09 -5.72 -20.15
N PRO A 220 1.94 -5.36 -19.56
CA PRO A 220 1.81 -5.18 -18.12
C PRO A 220 1.91 -6.49 -17.32
N THR A 221 1.64 -7.63 -17.94
CA THR A 221 1.76 -8.95 -17.29
C THR A 221 3.21 -9.30 -16.91
N ALA A 222 4.19 -8.72 -17.61
CA ALA A 222 5.60 -8.89 -17.30
C ALA A 222 5.97 -8.33 -15.90
N LEU A 223 5.16 -7.46 -15.31
CA LEU A 223 5.35 -6.94 -13.95
C LEU A 223 4.70 -7.89 -12.94
N VAL A 224 5.52 -8.59 -12.17
CA VAL A 224 5.10 -9.50 -11.08
C VAL A 224 4.64 -8.70 -9.86
N TYR A 225 5.34 -7.62 -9.55
CA TYR A 225 5.02 -6.69 -8.46
C TYR A 225 5.36 -5.27 -8.87
N PRO A 226 4.51 -4.27 -8.57
CA PRO A 226 3.16 -4.37 -8.00
C PRO A 226 2.13 -4.84 -9.04
N ALA A 227 0.94 -5.26 -8.59
CA ALA A 227 -0.18 -5.52 -9.47
C ALA A 227 -0.65 -4.22 -10.13
N LEU A 228 -0.89 -4.28 -11.44
CA LEU A 228 -1.03 -3.09 -12.27
C LEU A 228 -2.49 -2.72 -12.62
N ARG A 229 -3.43 -3.67 -12.54
CA ARG A 229 -4.83 -3.44 -12.92
C ARG A 229 -5.48 -2.38 -12.03
N GLY A 230 -6.11 -1.38 -12.66
CA GLY A 230 -6.82 -0.31 -11.95
C GLY A 230 -5.94 0.78 -11.37
N LEU A 231 -4.61 0.73 -11.58
CA LEU A 231 -3.73 1.83 -11.20
C LEU A 231 -4.06 3.10 -12.02
N PRO A 232 -4.31 4.26 -11.39
CA PRO A 232 -4.71 5.48 -12.08
C PRO A 232 -3.71 5.91 -13.17
N TRP A 233 -2.41 5.85 -12.88
CA TRP A 233 -1.37 6.18 -13.85
C TRP A 233 -1.35 5.27 -15.07
N LEU A 234 -1.61 3.97 -14.88
CA LEU A 234 -1.68 3.03 -15.99
C LEU A 234 -2.94 3.24 -16.82
N ASP A 235 -4.09 3.45 -16.18
CA ASP A 235 -5.34 3.70 -16.87
C ASP A 235 -5.24 4.99 -17.71
N LEU A 236 -4.66 6.07 -17.17
CA LEU A 236 -4.37 7.28 -17.93
C LEU A 236 -3.42 7.01 -19.10
N TRP A 237 -2.34 6.25 -18.89
CA TRP A 237 -1.41 5.91 -19.95
C TRP A 237 -2.05 5.08 -21.07
N LEU A 238 -2.86 4.07 -20.73
CA LEU A 238 -3.60 3.27 -21.69
C LEU A 238 -4.56 4.14 -22.51
N ARG A 239 -5.29 5.05 -21.85
CA ARG A 239 -6.22 5.96 -22.49
C ARG A 239 -5.51 6.93 -23.44
N ASP A 240 -4.49 7.63 -22.94
CA ASP A 240 -3.92 8.80 -23.60
C ASP A 240 -2.75 8.46 -24.53
N LYS A 241 -1.90 7.49 -24.14
CA LYS A 241 -0.71 7.10 -24.91
C LYS A 241 -0.94 5.88 -25.80
N ARG A 242 -1.91 5.01 -25.47
CA ARG A 242 -2.29 3.86 -26.31
C ARG A 242 -3.61 4.06 -27.06
N GLY A 243 -4.28 5.19 -26.89
CA GLY A 243 -5.49 5.54 -27.63
C GLY A 243 -6.72 4.72 -27.23
N LEU A 244 -6.75 4.18 -26.00
CA LEU A 244 -7.80 3.30 -25.51
C LEU A 244 -8.89 4.04 -24.70
N GLY A 245 -8.99 5.37 -24.88
CA GLY A 245 -9.89 6.25 -24.12
C GLY A 245 -11.38 5.89 -24.18
N LYS A 246 -11.83 5.19 -25.22
CA LYS A 246 -13.22 4.71 -25.36
C LYS A 246 -13.49 3.40 -24.62
N ALA A 247 -12.46 2.56 -24.44
CA ALA A 247 -12.61 1.22 -23.88
C ALA A 247 -12.31 1.16 -22.38
N ILE A 248 -11.41 2.02 -21.88
CA ILE A 248 -10.98 2.04 -20.48
C ILE A 248 -11.61 3.24 -19.80
N PRO A 249 -12.33 3.12 -18.67
CA PRO A 249 -12.96 4.26 -18.00
C PRO A 249 -11.92 5.25 -17.45
N ALA A 250 -12.28 6.53 -17.39
CA ALA A 250 -11.41 7.55 -16.78
C ALA A 250 -11.45 7.42 -15.25
N PRO A 251 -10.29 7.37 -14.56
CA PRO A 251 -10.27 7.41 -13.11
C PRO A 251 -10.78 8.77 -12.59
N SER A 252 -11.45 8.77 -11.44
CA SER A 252 -11.92 10.01 -10.79
C SER A 252 -10.75 10.93 -10.39
N SER A 253 -11.00 12.21 -10.11
CA SER A 253 -10.00 13.16 -9.61
C SER A 253 -9.28 12.63 -8.37
N GLU A 254 -10.05 12.10 -7.42
CA GLU A 254 -9.58 11.60 -6.13
C GLU A 254 -8.61 10.43 -6.35
N ARG A 255 -9.00 9.45 -7.19
CA ARG A 255 -8.14 8.32 -7.55
C ARG A 255 -6.89 8.77 -8.29
N ARG A 256 -6.98 9.76 -9.19
CA ARG A 256 -5.81 10.32 -9.90
C ARG A 256 -4.81 10.98 -8.95
N THR A 257 -5.28 11.53 -7.83
CA THR A 257 -4.42 12.14 -6.81
C THR A 257 -3.85 11.15 -5.80
N ALA A 258 -4.27 9.88 -5.78
CA ALA A 258 -3.81 8.90 -4.82
C ALA A 258 -2.43 8.29 -5.22
N PRO A 259 -1.37 8.46 -4.42
CA PRO A 259 -0.04 7.92 -4.73
C PRO A 259 0.05 6.43 -4.34
N CYS A 260 -0.54 5.57 -5.17
CA CYS A 260 -0.71 4.14 -4.88
C CYS A 260 0.35 3.19 -5.48
N ILE A 261 1.49 3.73 -5.93
CA ILE A 261 2.55 2.94 -6.56
C ILE A 261 3.76 2.87 -5.59
N PRO A 262 4.22 1.66 -5.21
CA PRO A 262 5.38 1.50 -4.34
C PRO A 262 6.68 1.90 -5.05
N ASN A 263 7.74 2.12 -4.28
CA ASN A 263 9.06 2.55 -4.78
C ASN A 263 9.94 1.41 -5.36
N ARG A 264 9.35 0.23 -5.60
CA ARG A 264 10.07 -0.97 -6.07
C ARG A 264 9.17 -1.76 -7.02
N PHE A 265 9.78 -2.45 -7.96
CA PHE A 265 9.07 -3.41 -8.81
C PHE A 265 9.95 -4.61 -9.17
N LEU A 266 9.28 -5.71 -9.51
CA LEU A 266 9.88 -6.95 -10.00
C LEU A 266 9.24 -7.31 -11.33
N ALA A 267 10.05 -7.56 -12.34
CA ALA A 267 9.59 -7.95 -13.67
C ALA A 267 10.24 -9.26 -14.14
N ILE A 268 9.55 -9.98 -15.03
CA ILE A 268 10.10 -11.04 -15.87
C ILE A 268 10.43 -10.43 -17.23
N VAL A 269 11.67 -10.58 -17.68
CA VAL A 269 12.14 -10.03 -18.97
C VAL A 269 12.98 -11.06 -19.72
N PRO A 270 13.13 -10.94 -21.06
CA PRO A 270 14.09 -11.76 -21.79
C PRO A 270 15.51 -11.56 -21.28
N SER A 271 16.21 -12.66 -21.02
CA SER A 271 17.58 -12.64 -20.50
C SER A 271 18.59 -12.18 -21.56
N GLY A 272 18.43 -12.63 -22.81
CA GLY A 272 19.55 -12.65 -23.75
C GLY A 272 20.52 -13.81 -23.46
N LEU A 273 21.60 -13.93 -24.25
CA LEU A 273 22.55 -15.04 -24.13
C LEU A 273 23.34 -15.00 -22.81
N ASP A 274 23.68 -13.80 -22.33
CA ASP A 274 24.52 -13.58 -21.14
C ASP A 274 23.89 -12.58 -20.14
N GLY A 275 22.57 -12.41 -20.19
CA GLY A 275 21.86 -11.42 -19.39
C GLY A 275 21.96 -9.99 -19.96
N ASP A 276 22.52 -9.83 -21.14
CA ASP A 276 22.76 -8.56 -21.84
C ASP A 276 21.45 -7.81 -22.14
N VAL A 277 20.47 -8.50 -22.74
CA VAL A 277 19.16 -7.91 -23.05
C VAL A 277 18.46 -7.44 -21.77
N ALA A 278 18.44 -8.28 -20.73
CA ALA A 278 17.84 -7.90 -19.45
C ALA A 278 18.56 -6.70 -18.80
N ARG A 279 19.89 -6.59 -18.94
CA ARG A 279 20.66 -5.43 -18.45
C ARG A 279 20.35 -4.16 -19.25
N GLU A 280 20.18 -4.25 -20.56
CA GLU A 280 19.76 -3.10 -21.40
C GLU A 280 18.38 -2.60 -20.98
N ILE A 281 17.43 -3.51 -20.75
CA ILE A 281 16.09 -3.15 -20.25
C ILE A 281 16.20 -2.50 -18.86
N ALA A 282 17.02 -3.06 -17.97
CA ALA A 282 17.26 -2.48 -16.65
C ALA A 282 17.86 -1.06 -16.73
N LEU A 283 18.79 -0.82 -17.65
CA LEU A 283 19.34 0.50 -17.91
C LEU A 283 18.27 1.45 -18.44
N ALA A 284 17.40 0.99 -19.36
CA ALA A 284 16.29 1.78 -19.87
C ALA A 284 15.28 2.16 -18.76
N CYS A 285 14.93 1.22 -17.86
CA CYS A 285 14.10 1.49 -16.68
C CYS A 285 14.70 2.58 -15.79
N ARG A 286 16.00 2.47 -15.48
CA ARG A 286 16.73 3.47 -14.69
C ARG A 286 16.72 4.84 -15.38
N GLN A 287 17.00 4.86 -16.67
CA GLN A 287 17.09 6.09 -17.46
C GLN A 287 15.73 6.79 -17.56
N ARG A 288 14.64 6.06 -17.80
CA ARG A 288 13.28 6.62 -17.86
C ARG A 288 12.84 7.24 -16.53
N ALA A 289 13.13 6.58 -15.41
CA ALA A 289 12.86 7.14 -14.09
C ALA A 289 13.67 8.43 -13.84
N LEU A 290 14.93 8.49 -14.27
CA LEU A 290 15.76 9.69 -14.15
C LEU A 290 15.24 10.84 -15.05
N GLU A 291 14.87 10.53 -16.30
CA GLU A 291 14.29 11.50 -17.24
C GLU A 291 12.98 12.09 -16.72
N ALA A 292 12.14 11.26 -16.09
CA ALA A 292 10.92 11.72 -15.46
C ALA A 292 11.19 12.70 -14.31
N TRP A 293 12.22 12.45 -13.50
CA TRP A 293 12.64 13.37 -12.45
C TRP A 293 13.13 14.70 -13.02
N GLN A 294 13.99 14.64 -14.04
CA GLN A 294 14.48 15.81 -14.74
C GLN A 294 13.36 16.58 -15.45
N GLN A 295 12.34 15.90 -15.98
CA GLN A 295 11.18 16.54 -16.58
C GLN A 295 10.36 17.32 -15.53
N ILE A 296 10.03 16.71 -14.40
CA ILE A 296 9.33 17.38 -13.30
C ILE A 296 10.13 18.60 -12.82
N ALA A 297 11.44 18.42 -12.62
CA ALA A 297 12.32 19.49 -12.20
C ALA A 297 12.38 20.63 -13.22
N ARG A 298 12.52 20.33 -14.52
CA ARG A 298 12.49 21.33 -15.60
C ARG A 298 11.19 22.12 -15.63
N SER A 299 10.03 21.45 -15.54
CA SER A 299 8.73 22.16 -15.54
C SER A 299 8.60 23.15 -14.39
N VAL A 300 9.15 22.84 -13.21
CA VAL A 300 9.19 23.77 -12.08
C VAL A 300 10.24 24.87 -12.30
N HIS A 301 11.43 24.49 -12.76
CA HIS A 301 12.51 25.43 -13.05
C HIS A 301 12.07 26.51 -14.06
N ASP A 302 11.50 26.11 -15.19
CA ASP A 302 11.04 27.01 -16.24
C ASP A 302 10.00 28.00 -15.70
N ALA A 303 9.05 27.53 -14.89
CA ALA A 303 8.02 28.37 -14.27
C ALA A 303 8.61 29.40 -13.28
N LEU A 304 9.62 29.01 -12.51
CA LEU A 304 10.31 29.91 -11.57
C LEU A 304 11.27 30.85 -12.28
N HIS A 305 11.98 30.38 -13.31
CA HIS A 305 12.95 31.17 -14.06
C HIS A 305 12.26 32.30 -14.84
N GLN A 306 11.05 32.08 -15.35
CA GLN A 306 10.23 33.13 -15.96
C GLN A 306 9.98 34.30 -15.00
N GLU A 307 9.81 34.03 -13.71
CA GLU A 307 9.57 35.06 -12.69
C GLU A 307 10.87 35.65 -12.15
N TRP A 308 11.82 34.79 -11.77
CA TRP A 308 12.99 35.17 -10.97
C TRP A 308 14.24 35.47 -11.80
N GLY A 309 14.33 34.91 -13.01
CA GLY A 309 15.56 34.89 -13.81
C GLY A 309 16.03 36.27 -14.27
N SER A 310 15.10 37.15 -14.68
CA SER A 310 15.42 38.51 -15.15
C SER A 310 15.99 39.40 -14.03
N SER A 311 15.47 39.25 -12.82
CA SER A 311 15.81 40.09 -11.68
C SER A 311 16.99 39.56 -10.86
N ASN A 312 17.36 38.28 -11.03
CA ASN A 312 18.42 37.62 -10.27
C ASN A 312 19.18 36.62 -11.16
N PRO A 313 20.06 37.09 -12.07
CA PRO A 313 20.87 36.21 -12.89
C PRO A 313 21.67 35.21 -12.04
N GLY A 314 21.57 33.92 -12.35
CA GLY A 314 22.31 32.86 -11.65
C GLY A 314 21.72 32.40 -10.31
N TRP A 315 20.47 32.77 -9.98
CA TRP A 315 19.78 32.26 -8.77
C TRP A 315 19.74 30.72 -8.69
N ASP A 316 19.81 30.06 -9.85
CA ASP A 316 19.73 28.63 -10.10
C ASP A 316 21.10 27.97 -10.37
N ALA A 317 22.22 28.63 -10.06
CA ALA A 317 23.58 28.17 -10.38
C ALA A 317 23.94 26.74 -9.91
N ARG A 318 23.18 26.21 -8.94
CA ARG A 318 23.33 24.88 -8.34
C ARG A 318 22.18 23.93 -8.62
N TRP A 319 21.25 24.30 -9.49
CA TRP A 319 20.05 23.53 -9.75
C TRP A 319 20.38 22.10 -10.20
N SER A 320 21.18 21.95 -11.26
CA SER A 320 21.57 20.64 -11.80
C SER A 320 22.34 19.80 -10.77
N GLU A 321 23.29 20.39 -10.04
CA GLU A 321 24.07 19.68 -8.99
C GLU A 321 23.16 19.01 -7.95
N GLN A 322 22.08 19.69 -7.55
CA GLN A 322 21.15 19.18 -6.56
C GLN A 322 20.12 18.21 -7.16
N ILE A 323 19.65 18.47 -8.38
CA ILE A 323 18.61 17.66 -9.03
C ILE A 323 19.17 16.33 -9.54
N ASP A 324 20.28 16.34 -10.28
CA ASP A 324 20.76 15.17 -11.03
C ASP A 324 21.25 14.01 -10.14
N HIS A 325 21.51 14.28 -8.86
CA HIS A 325 22.10 13.30 -7.93
C HIS A 325 21.25 13.01 -6.69
N TYR A 326 20.04 13.59 -6.60
CA TYR A 326 19.18 13.42 -5.43
C TYR A 326 18.66 11.98 -5.29
N PHE A 327 18.05 11.45 -6.36
CA PHE A 327 17.48 10.10 -6.35
C PHE A 327 18.51 9.06 -6.72
N GLU A 328 18.51 8.00 -5.93
CA GLU A 328 19.24 6.78 -6.14
C GLU A 328 18.30 5.76 -6.77
N ILE A 329 18.49 5.52 -8.08
CA ILE A 329 17.73 4.55 -8.85
C ILE A 329 18.64 3.35 -9.11
N ARG A 330 18.24 2.19 -8.59
CA ARG A 330 18.98 0.94 -8.69
C ARG A 330 18.18 -0.11 -9.43
N THR A 331 18.89 -0.88 -10.23
CA THR A 331 18.35 -2.04 -10.94
C THR A 331 19.29 -3.23 -10.77
N SER A 332 18.72 -4.43 -10.67
CA SER A 332 19.47 -5.69 -10.66
C SER A 332 18.81 -6.71 -11.57
N VAL A 333 19.62 -7.56 -12.20
CA VAL A 333 19.16 -8.59 -13.13
C VAL A 333 19.65 -9.95 -12.63
N LEU A 334 18.73 -10.92 -12.57
CA LEU A 334 19.00 -12.31 -12.23
C LEU A 334 18.61 -13.23 -13.40
N PRO A 335 19.55 -13.63 -14.27
CA PRO A 335 19.30 -14.58 -15.35
C PRO A 335 18.93 -15.96 -14.79
N TRP A 336 17.79 -16.54 -15.20
CA TRP A 336 17.35 -17.82 -14.64
C TRP A 336 18.24 -18.99 -15.05
N ARG A 337 18.82 -18.94 -16.26
CA ARG A 337 19.78 -19.96 -16.75
C ARG A 337 20.97 -20.13 -15.82
N ASP A 338 21.42 -19.03 -15.22
CA ASP A 338 22.59 -19.02 -14.35
C ASP A 338 22.25 -19.36 -12.90
N CYS A 339 20.98 -19.70 -12.61
CA CYS A 339 20.43 -19.96 -11.28
C CYS A 339 19.89 -21.39 -11.17
N GLY A 340 20.74 -22.38 -11.46
CA GLY A 340 20.43 -23.78 -11.17
C GLY A 340 20.33 -24.04 -9.67
N GLU A 341 19.65 -25.14 -9.29
CA GLU A 341 19.34 -25.46 -7.89
C GLU A 341 20.60 -25.47 -7.00
N ALA A 342 21.69 -26.13 -7.42
CA ALA A 342 22.93 -26.17 -6.66
C ALA A 342 23.48 -24.77 -6.31
N LYS A 343 23.39 -23.82 -7.25
CA LYS A 343 23.85 -22.44 -7.02
C LYS A 343 22.90 -21.68 -6.09
N ILE A 344 21.59 -21.87 -6.26
CA ILE A 344 20.57 -21.28 -5.39
C ILE A 344 20.76 -21.76 -3.94
N THR A 345 20.87 -23.07 -3.73
CA THR A 345 21.09 -23.69 -2.43
C THR A 345 22.35 -23.13 -1.76
N LYS A 346 23.47 -23.08 -2.50
CA LYS A 346 24.74 -22.54 -2.00
C LYS A 346 24.64 -21.07 -1.59
N LEU A 347 23.99 -20.23 -2.40
CA LEU A 347 23.91 -18.79 -2.15
C LEU A 347 22.89 -18.41 -1.07
N LEU A 348 21.80 -19.17 -0.94
CA LEU A 348 20.73 -18.85 0.00
C LEU A 348 20.90 -19.50 1.37
N ALA A 349 21.39 -20.74 1.41
CA ALA A 349 21.47 -21.56 2.61
C ALA A 349 22.89 -21.98 3.00
N ALA A 350 23.91 -21.67 2.19
CA ALA A 350 25.28 -22.17 2.37
C ALA A 350 25.35 -23.71 2.43
N ASP A 351 24.45 -24.38 1.69
CA ASP A 351 24.31 -25.84 1.59
C ASP A 351 24.48 -26.28 0.12
N GLU A 352 24.76 -27.57 -0.10
CA GLU A 352 24.84 -28.19 -1.43
C GLU A 352 23.58 -29.01 -1.76
N ASP A 353 22.79 -29.41 -0.76
CA ASP A 353 21.55 -30.17 -0.93
C ASP A 353 20.29 -29.30 -0.86
N PHE A 354 19.44 -29.40 -1.89
CA PHE A 354 18.18 -28.65 -1.97
C PHE A 354 17.19 -29.07 -0.88
N ALA A 355 17.13 -30.36 -0.53
CA ALA A 355 16.15 -30.84 0.45
C ALA A 355 16.47 -30.36 1.87
N SER A 356 17.77 -30.30 2.21
CA SER A 356 18.25 -29.66 3.43
C SER A 356 17.94 -28.16 3.48
N ALA A 357 18.21 -27.44 2.38
CA ALA A 357 18.00 -25.99 2.33
C ALA A 357 16.53 -25.55 2.29
N PHE A 358 15.67 -26.33 1.63
CA PHE A 358 14.25 -26.01 1.42
C PHE A 358 13.35 -27.22 1.75
N PRO A 359 13.26 -27.62 3.03
CA PRO A 359 12.59 -28.85 3.43
C PRO A 359 11.12 -28.90 3.04
N ASP A 360 10.37 -27.80 3.19
CA ASP A 360 8.97 -27.72 2.78
C ASP A 360 8.82 -27.93 1.26
N ALA A 361 9.66 -27.28 0.45
CA ALA A 361 9.60 -27.43 -1.01
C ALA A 361 9.96 -28.86 -1.45
N ALA A 362 10.98 -29.46 -0.84
CA ALA A 362 11.35 -30.85 -1.12
C ALA A 362 10.25 -31.83 -0.72
N ALA A 363 9.60 -31.62 0.43
CA ALA A 363 8.45 -32.39 0.86
C ALA A 363 7.26 -32.26 -0.11
N VAL A 364 6.98 -31.07 -0.64
CA VAL A 364 5.94 -30.91 -1.67
C VAL A 364 6.28 -31.68 -2.95
N ARG A 365 7.56 -31.71 -3.37
CA ARG A 365 8.00 -32.47 -4.55
C ARG A 365 7.80 -33.98 -4.41
N THR A 366 7.79 -34.53 -3.19
CA THR A 366 7.54 -35.97 -2.99
C THR A 366 6.11 -36.38 -3.34
N LEU A 367 5.15 -35.43 -3.39
CA LEU A 367 3.79 -35.71 -3.89
C LEU A 367 3.82 -36.21 -5.34
N ALA A 368 4.71 -35.68 -6.17
CA ALA A 368 4.88 -36.14 -7.54
C ALA A 368 5.37 -37.61 -7.61
N ASP A 369 6.20 -38.02 -6.66
CA ASP A 369 6.68 -39.40 -6.53
C ASP A 369 5.63 -40.34 -5.94
N ALA A 370 4.74 -39.82 -5.10
CA ALA A 370 3.67 -40.59 -4.48
C ALA A 370 2.56 -41.00 -5.46
N ILE A 371 2.36 -40.23 -6.55
CA ILE A 371 1.38 -40.58 -7.60
C ILE A 371 1.80 -41.92 -8.28
N PRO A 372 0.90 -42.92 -8.37
CA PRO A 372 1.14 -44.16 -9.10
C PRO A 372 1.55 -43.90 -10.56
N ARG A 373 2.49 -44.69 -11.10
CA ARG A 373 3.13 -44.42 -12.40
C ARG A 373 2.13 -44.32 -13.56
N ASP A 374 1.07 -45.12 -13.54
CA ASP A 374 -0.02 -45.14 -14.53
C ASP A 374 -0.95 -43.92 -14.45
N GLN A 375 -0.89 -43.17 -13.35
CA GLN A 375 -1.70 -41.99 -13.08
C GLN A 375 -0.92 -40.67 -13.20
N ARG A 376 0.39 -40.75 -13.45
CA ARG A 376 1.25 -39.56 -13.59
C ARG A 376 0.95 -38.84 -14.91
N PRO A 377 0.98 -37.49 -14.93
CA PRO A 377 0.98 -36.76 -16.18
C PRO A 377 2.29 -36.95 -16.95
N ARG A 378 2.30 -36.59 -18.24
CA ARG A 378 3.43 -36.77 -19.16
C ARG A 378 4.56 -35.73 -19.00
N TYR A 379 4.56 -34.96 -17.93
CA TYR A 379 5.55 -33.91 -17.64
C TYR A 379 6.04 -34.00 -16.20
N ASP A 380 7.22 -33.45 -15.93
CA ASP A 380 7.78 -33.40 -14.57
C ASP A 380 7.06 -32.35 -13.71
N GLN A 381 6.72 -32.73 -12.49
CA GLN A 381 6.01 -31.89 -11.51
C GLN A 381 6.91 -31.44 -10.35
N LYS A 382 8.23 -31.73 -10.38
CA LYS A 382 9.17 -31.42 -9.29
C LYS A 382 9.76 -30.00 -9.36
N SER A 383 8.90 -29.00 -9.47
CA SER A 383 9.28 -27.59 -9.62
C SER A 383 9.11 -26.76 -8.35
N ALA A 384 8.38 -27.28 -7.35
CA ALA A 384 8.01 -26.53 -6.16
C ALA A 384 9.24 -25.88 -5.48
N GLY A 385 9.09 -24.62 -5.07
CA GLY A 385 10.17 -23.81 -4.45
C GLY A 385 11.11 -23.09 -5.42
N ASN A 386 11.17 -23.47 -6.70
CA ASN A 386 12.11 -22.84 -7.64
C ASN A 386 11.83 -21.36 -7.88
N TRP A 387 10.56 -20.98 -8.01
CA TRP A 387 10.15 -19.58 -8.14
C TRP A 387 10.53 -18.77 -6.89
N GLN A 388 10.05 -19.20 -5.73
CA GLN A 388 10.34 -18.59 -4.43
C GLN A 388 11.84 -18.36 -4.21
N ALA A 389 12.67 -19.37 -4.48
CA ALA A 389 14.10 -19.27 -4.26
C ALA A 389 14.77 -18.27 -5.22
N LYS A 390 14.33 -18.20 -6.48
CA LYS A 390 14.80 -17.18 -7.44
C LYS A 390 14.36 -15.76 -7.05
N VAL A 391 13.13 -15.59 -6.54
CA VAL A 391 12.63 -14.28 -6.04
C VAL A 391 13.45 -13.82 -4.84
N GLU A 392 13.70 -14.71 -3.86
CA GLU A 392 14.54 -14.42 -2.70
C GLU A 392 15.99 -14.07 -3.13
N LEU A 393 16.57 -14.81 -4.08
CA LEU A 393 17.89 -14.52 -4.59
C LEU A 393 17.94 -13.15 -5.30
N SER A 394 16.91 -12.80 -6.06
CA SER A 394 16.77 -11.48 -6.70
C SER A 394 16.69 -10.36 -5.65
N ALA A 395 15.94 -10.59 -4.57
CA ALA A 395 15.84 -9.64 -3.46
C ALA A 395 17.17 -9.45 -2.72
N ARG A 396 17.91 -10.53 -2.44
CA ARG A 396 19.25 -10.47 -1.83
C ARG A 396 20.26 -9.76 -2.73
N LEU A 397 20.20 -10.01 -4.04
CA LEU A 397 21.03 -9.29 -5.01
C LEU A 397 20.76 -7.78 -4.95
N MET A 398 19.51 -7.36 -4.98
CA MET A 398 19.14 -5.95 -4.82
C MET A 398 19.59 -5.38 -3.47
N GLN A 399 19.46 -6.13 -2.37
CA GLN A 399 19.94 -5.71 -1.06
C GLN A 399 21.47 -5.53 -1.03
N ALA A 400 22.22 -6.44 -1.67
CA ALA A 400 23.66 -6.32 -1.81
C ALA A 400 24.03 -5.05 -2.58
N HIS A 401 23.33 -4.74 -3.68
CA HIS A 401 23.48 -3.46 -4.37
C HIS A 401 23.21 -2.29 -3.41
N ARG A 402 22.07 -2.26 -2.72
CA ARG A 402 21.69 -1.18 -1.79
C ARG A 402 22.65 -0.98 -0.61
N SER A 403 23.46 -1.99 -0.26
CA SER A 403 24.49 -1.87 0.78
C SER A 403 25.64 -0.93 0.38
N ILE A 404 25.86 -0.74 -0.93
CA ILE A 404 26.83 0.21 -1.46
C ILE A 404 26.29 1.61 -1.16
N ARG A 405 26.93 2.38 -0.29
CA ARG A 405 26.47 3.73 0.05
C ARG A 405 26.52 4.65 -1.18
N HIS A 406 25.37 5.21 -1.57
CA HIS A 406 25.35 6.33 -2.51
C HIS A 406 25.91 7.57 -1.82
N VAL A 407 26.94 8.15 -2.40
CA VAL A 407 27.49 9.44 -2.01
C VAL A 407 27.21 10.35 -3.20
N PRO A 408 26.21 11.25 -3.11
CA PRO A 408 26.04 12.28 -4.13
C PRO A 408 27.37 12.99 -4.32
N PRO A 409 27.74 13.39 -5.55
CA PRO A 409 28.96 14.18 -5.74
C PRO A 409 28.88 15.36 -4.77
N SER A 410 29.87 15.48 -3.87
CA SER A 410 29.97 16.67 -3.04
C SER A 410 29.92 17.86 -3.97
N THR A 411 29.14 18.87 -3.61
CA THR A 411 29.10 20.05 -4.46
C THR A 411 30.52 20.53 -4.71
N THR A 412 30.90 20.49 -5.99
CA THR A 412 32.30 20.61 -6.35
C THR A 412 32.69 22.05 -6.08
N ILE A 413 33.72 22.26 -5.24
CA ILE A 413 34.30 23.59 -5.06
C ILE A 413 34.91 23.95 -6.42
N ARG A 414 34.27 24.88 -7.13
CA ARG A 414 34.65 25.29 -8.49
C ARG A 414 35.92 26.14 -8.46
N SER A 415 36.13 26.89 -7.37
CA SER A 415 37.30 27.73 -7.16
C SER A 415 37.60 27.95 -5.67
N GLU A 416 38.87 28.20 -5.33
CA GLU A 416 39.26 28.63 -3.99
C GLU A 416 38.55 29.95 -3.63
N GLY A 417 37.91 29.99 -2.45
CA GLY A 417 37.11 31.14 -2.01
C GLY A 417 35.67 31.19 -2.54
N GLU A 418 35.18 30.14 -3.22
CA GLU A 418 33.77 30.05 -3.60
C GLU A 418 32.85 30.20 -2.38
N GLN A 419 31.86 31.09 -2.48
CA GLN A 419 30.86 31.29 -1.44
C GLN A 419 29.65 30.39 -1.68
N PHE A 420 29.13 29.83 -0.60
CA PHE A 420 27.99 28.92 -0.65
C PHE A 420 26.75 29.58 -0.04
N PRO A 421 25.57 29.45 -0.67
CA PRO A 421 24.34 29.89 -0.06
C PRO A 421 24.06 29.16 1.27
N PRO A 422 23.29 29.79 2.18
CA PRO A 422 22.81 29.14 3.39
C PRO A 422 22.01 27.87 3.13
N LYS A 423 21.75 27.08 4.18
CA LYS A 423 21.03 25.81 4.04
C LYS A 423 19.53 26.02 3.83
N CYS A 424 18.97 25.14 3.00
CA CYS A 424 17.55 25.01 2.76
C CYS A 424 16.80 24.74 4.07
N SER A 425 15.78 25.55 4.32
CA SER A 425 14.94 25.49 5.50
C SER A 425 14.04 24.23 5.58
N LEU A 426 13.82 23.54 4.45
CA LEU A 426 13.02 22.31 4.37
C LEU A 426 13.86 21.03 4.54
N LEU A 427 14.90 20.89 3.70
CA LEU A 427 15.73 19.68 3.64
C LEU A 427 16.95 19.74 4.57
N GLY A 428 17.44 20.93 4.93
CA GLY A 428 18.60 21.15 5.82
C GLY A 428 19.96 20.70 5.27
N SER A 429 19.99 19.71 4.39
CA SER A 429 21.20 19.09 3.86
C SER A 429 21.75 19.80 2.61
N TYR A 430 20.88 20.50 1.89
CA TYR A 430 21.21 21.20 0.64
C TYR A 430 21.25 22.71 0.86
N GLU A 431 22.07 23.42 0.08
CA GLU A 431 22.07 24.88 -0.01
C GLU A 431 20.77 25.38 -0.66
N GLN A 432 20.29 26.53 -0.22
CA GLN A 432 19.18 27.22 -0.85
C GLN A 432 19.58 27.77 -2.23
N MET A 433 18.61 27.98 -3.10
CA MET A 433 18.80 28.76 -4.33
C MET A 433 18.96 30.24 -4.00
N GLY A 434 19.48 31.01 -4.96
CA GLY A 434 19.75 32.44 -4.84
C GLY A 434 21.22 32.77 -4.50
N PRO A 435 21.51 34.05 -4.25
CA PRO A 435 22.85 34.52 -3.93
C PRO A 435 23.44 33.89 -2.66
N ALA A 436 24.78 33.80 -2.61
CA ALA A 436 25.50 33.26 -1.47
C ALA A 436 25.64 34.23 -0.29
N GLY A 437 25.74 35.53 -0.56
CA GLY A 437 25.81 36.57 0.46
C GLY A 437 24.51 36.70 1.25
N LEU A 438 24.61 36.91 2.56
CA LEU A 438 23.46 36.82 3.48
C LEU A 438 22.39 37.88 3.20
N ASP A 439 22.79 39.12 2.94
CA ASP A 439 21.87 40.23 2.68
C ASP A 439 21.22 40.09 1.30
N GLU A 440 22.00 39.78 0.26
CA GLU A 440 21.47 39.56 -1.09
C GLU A 440 20.53 38.36 -1.14
N SER A 441 20.84 37.30 -0.37
CA SER A 441 19.96 36.14 -0.24
C SER A 441 18.67 36.51 0.50
N ARG A 442 18.74 37.33 1.56
CA ARG A 442 17.54 37.81 2.27
C ARG A 442 16.63 38.58 1.31
N GLU A 443 17.17 39.55 0.59
CA GLU A 443 16.41 40.38 -0.37
C GLU A 443 15.82 39.57 -1.53
N PHE A 444 16.55 38.56 -2.02
CA PHE A 444 16.05 37.63 -3.04
C PHE A 444 14.80 36.91 -2.55
N TRP A 445 14.88 36.30 -1.37
CA TRP A 445 13.79 35.49 -0.84
C TRP A 445 12.61 36.31 -0.30
N GLU A 446 12.83 37.54 0.18
CA GLU A 446 11.75 38.48 0.48
C GLU A 446 10.92 38.79 -0.77
N ARG A 447 11.57 39.07 -1.90
CA ARG A 447 10.89 39.24 -3.20
C ARG A 447 10.18 37.96 -3.66
N ALA A 448 10.78 36.80 -3.43
CA ALA A 448 10.19 35.51 -3.81
C ALA A 448 8.86 35.20 -3.09
N THR A 449 8.60 35.79 -1.91
CA THR A 449 7.32 35.62 -1.21
C THR A 449 6.11 36.18 -1.97
N GLY A 450 6.33 37.13 -2.88
CA GLY A 450 5.27 37.68 -3.73
C GLY A 450 4.82 36.74 -4.86
N PHE A 451 5.58 35.69 -5.16
CA PHE A 451 5.26 34.75 -6.22
C PHE A 451 4.23 33.70 -5.79
N SER A 452 3.21 33.50 -6.64
CA SER A 452 2.19 32.47 -6.47
C SER A 452 1.84 31.80 -7.80
N ARG A 453 1.72 30.47 -7.78
CA ARG A 453 1.33 29.66 -8.95
C ARG A 453 0.29 28.64 -8.53
N GLY A 454 -0.92 28.72 -9.08
CA GLY A 454 -2.00 27.77 -8.75
C GLY A 454 -2.32 27.72 -7.25
N GLY A 455 -2.21 28.84 -6.52
CA GLY A 455 -2.41 28.90 -5.08
C GLY A 455 -1.24 28.35 -4.24
N VAL A 456 -0.11 28.02 -4.86
CA VAL A 456 1.14 27.66 -4.19
C VAL A 456 2.05 28.87 -4.09
N ARG A 457 2.56 29.17 -2.90
CA ARG A 457 3.47 30.29 -2.62
C ARG A 457 4.65 29.86 -1.75
N VAL A 458 5.69 30.68 -1.74
CA VAL A 458 6.77 30.65 -0.73
C VAL A 458 6.35 31.53 0.43
N ARG A 459 6.36 31.00 1.66
CA ARG A 459 6.01 31.77 2.86
C ARG A 459 7.20 32.56 3.38
N ASP A 460 6.94 33.55 4.21
CA ASP A 460 8.02 34.27 4.89
C ASP A 460 8.89 33.31 5.71
N GLY A 461 10.20 33.57 5.72
CA GLY A 461 11.22 32.70 6.31
C GLY A 461 11.47 31.37 5.57
N GLU A 462 10.72 31.03 4.52
CA GLU A 462 11.02 29.86 3.71
C GLU A 462 12.16 30.15 2.73
N ARG A 463 13.15 29.27 2.75
CA ARG A 463 14.32 29.32 1.88
C ARG A 463 14.57 27.90 1.37
N PHE A 464 14.63 27.70 0.07
CA PHE A 464 14.55 26.37 -0.54
C PHE A 464 15.71 26.06 -1.49
N SER A 465 16.21 24.84 -1.38
CA SER A 465 17.03 24.15 -2.38
C SER A 465 16.21 23.83 -3.64
N ALA A 466 16.86 23.48 -4.75
CA ALA A 466 16.18 23.08 -5.99
C ALA A 466 15.17 21.94 -5.75
N VAL A 467 15.59 20.88 -5.04
CA VAL A 467 14.71 19.74 -4.70
C VAL A 467 13.48 20.16 -3.89
N ALA A 468 13.62 21.14 -3.00
CA ALA A 468 12.52 21.64 -2.17
C ALA A 468 11.56 22.52 -2.98
N LEU A 469 12.10 23.33 -3.91
CA LEU A 469 11.29 24.09 -4.87
C LEU A 469 10.49 23.14 -5.78
N VAL A 470 11.13 22.10 -6.32
CA VAL A 470 10.44 21.08 -7.11
C VAL A 470 9.33 20.44 -6.30
N LYS A 471 9.62 19.99 -5.08
CA LYS A 471 8.62 19.39 -4.19
C LYS A 471 7.46 20.35 -3.86
N ARG A 472 7.71 21.65 -3.71
CA ARG A 472 6.69 22.65 -3.39
C ARG A 472 5.79 22.97 -4.59
N PHE A 473 6.36 23.05 -5.79
CA PHE A 473 5.69 23.59 -6.99
C PHE A 473 5.33 22.55 -8.07
N CYS A 474 5.72 21.27 -7.92
CA CYS A 474 5.42 20.25 -8.93
C CYS A 474 3.92 20.02 -9.15
N GLY A 475 3.08 20.23 -8.13
CA GLY A 475 1.61 20.18 -8.25
C GLY A 475 1.10 21.06 -9.41
N PRO A 476 1.15 22.39 -9.28
CA PRO A 476 0.66 23.30 -10.31
C PRO A 476 1.51 23.38 -11.57
N CYS A 477 2.81 23.03 -11.51
CA CYS A 477 3.71 23.17 -12.67
C CYS A 477 3.81 21.92 -13.53
N TYR A 478 3.45 20.74 -13.01
CA TYR A 478 3.58 19.46 -13.71
C TYR A 478 2.36 18.56 -13.51
N PHE A 479 2.02 18.23 -12.26
CA PHE A 479 1.01 17.20 -11.98
C PHE A 479 -0.40 17.60 -12.38
N ARG A 480 -0.73 18.90 -12.34
CA ARG A 480 -2.02 19.39 -12.84
C ARG A 480 -2.29 18.89 -14.25
N ASP A 481 -1.33 19.10 -15.14
CA ASP A 481 -1.48 18.77 -16.55
C ASP A 481 -1.26 17.26 -16.77
N ALA A 482 -0.28 16.66 -16.09
CA ALA A 482 0.03 15.23 -16.22
C ALA A 482 -1.09 14.29 -15.73
N LEU A 483 -1.94 14.74 -14.80
CA LEU A 483 -3.08 13.99 -14.26
C LEU A 483 -4.43 14.52 -14.77
N SER A 484 -4.44 15.50 -15.69
CA SER A 484 -5.67 16.16 -16.16
C SER A 484 -6.54 16.70 -15.01
N LEU A 485 -5.90 17.32 -14.02
CA LEU A 485 -6.55 17.86 -12.83
C LEU A 485 -6.87 19.35 -13.00
N ASN A 486 -7.85 19.82 -12.24
CA ASN A 486 -8.10 21.23 -12.03
C ASN A 486 -7.19 21.76 -10.91
N THR A 487 -7.06 23.09 -10.82
CA THR A 487 -6.32 23.74 -9.71
C THR A 487 -6.92 23.38 -8.34
N ASP A 488 -8.23 23.14 -8.29
CA ASP A 488 -8.95 22.82 -7.06
C ASP A 488 -8.63 21.41 -6.55
N ASP A 489 -8.34 20.46 -7.45
CA ASP A 489 -7.96 19.08 -7.09
C ASP A 489 -6.57 18.98 -6.45
N LEU A 490 -5.74 20.03 -6.57
CA LEU A 490 -4.40 20.12 -5.98
C LEU A 490 -4.38 20.90 -4.65
N ARG A 491 -5.57 21.22 -4.12
CA ARG A 491 -5.70 21.84 -2.82
C ARG A 491 -5.57 20.77 -1.74
N HIS A 492 -4.88 21.14 -0.68
CA HIS A 492 -4.71 20.29 0.49
C HIS A 492 -5.10 21.08 1.72
N ASP A 493 -5.72 20.40 2.67
CA ASP A 493 -6.06 20.99 3.94
C ASP A 493 -4.82 21.32 4.76
N ASP A 494 -4.93 22.36 5.58
CA ASP A 494 -3.96 22.61 6.64
C ASP A 494 -4.26 21.73 7.86
N THR A 495 -3.29 21.60 8.76
CA THR A 495 -3.39 20.73 9.94
C THR A 495 -4.53 21.13 10.89
N ALA A 496 -4.90 22.41 10.95
CA ALA A 496 -6.04 22.87 11.76
C ALA A 496 -7.38 22.48 11.13
N THR A 497 -7.45 22.52 9.80
CA THR A 497 -8.62 22.05 9.03
C THR A 497 -8.83 20.55 9.22
N VAL A 498 -7.75 19.75 9.15
CA VAL A 498 -7.83 18.30 9.42
C VAL A 498 -8.25 18.03 10.87
N ALA A 499 -7.66 18.72 11.85
CA ALA A 499 -8.04 18.60 13.25
C ALA A 499 -9.54 18.84 13.46
N ALA A 500 -10.09 19.83 12.75
CA ALA A 500 -11.48 20.25 12.87
C ALA A 500 -12.43 19.60 11.85
N GLY A 501 -12.03 18.59 11.07
CA GLY A 501 -12.81 18.06 9.95
C GLY A 501 -14.28 17.74 10.28
N LEU A 502 -14.51 16.97 11.35
CA LEU A 502 -15.87 16.65 11.83
C LEU A 502 -16.59 17.87 12.44
N TRP A 503 -15.85 18.75 13.11
CA TRP A 503 -16.43 19.96 13.69
C TRP A 503 -16.93 20.90 12.59
N LEU A 504 -16.20 21.02 11.48
CA LEU A 504 -16.57 21.82 10.31
C LEU A 504 -17.84 21.30 9.65
N GLU A 505 -17.96 19.98 9.48
CA GLU A 505 -19.17 19.33 8.97
C GLU A 505 -20.39 19.62 9.86
N ASN A 506 -20.27 19.40 11.17
CA ASN A 506 -21.33 19.70 12.15
C ASN A 506 -21.66 21.20 12.24
N ALA A 507 -20.67 22.05 11.99
CA ALA A 507 -20.84 23.50 11.92
C ALA A 507 -21.55 23.95 10.63
N GLY A 508 -21.62 23.10 9.60
CA GLY A 508 -22.10 23.46 8.27
C GLY A 508 -21.15 24.41 7.54
N ILE A 509 -19.86 24.38 7.87
CA ILE A 509 -18.83 25.21 7.25
C ILE A 509 -18.04 24.34 6.29
N GLN A 510 -18.08 24.66 5.01
CA GLN A 510 -17.33 23.94 3.97
C GLN A 510 -16.12 24.77 3.54
N PRO A 511 -14.88 24.39 3.92
CA PRO A 511 -13.66 25.12 3.56
C PRO A 511 -13.54 25.43 2.07
N ASP A 512 -13.89 24.48 1.19
CA ASP A 512 -13.81 24.67 -0.26
C ASP A 512 -14.86 25.62 -0.81
N GLN A 513 -16.05 25.69 -0.19
CA GLN A 513 -17.04 26.69 -0.55
C GLN A 513 -16.57 28.08 -0.15
N VAL A 514 -16.14 28.25 1.11
CA VAL A 514 -15.61 29.51 1.63
C VAL A 514 -14.46 30.02 0.77
N ARG A 515 -13.54 29.13 0.40
CA ARG A 515 -12.41 29.46 -0.47
C ARG A 515 -12.84 29.87 -1.88
N ARG A 516 -13.87 29.26 -2.45
CA ARG A 516 -14.41 29.65 -3.76
C ARG A 516 -15.09 31.03 -3.72
N GLU A 517 -15.79 31.33 -2.63
CA GLU A 517 -16.50 32.60 -2.45
C GLU A 517 -15.57 33.76 -2.09
N HIS A 518 -14.55 33.52 -1.27
CA HIS A 518 -13.69 34.57 -0.70
C HIS A 518 -12.23 34.51 -1.17
N GLY A 519 -11.85 33.52 -1.98
CA GLY A 519 -10.49 33.35 -2.50
C GLY A 519 -9.49 32.71 -1.54
N VAL A 520 -9.84 32.52 -0.26
CA VAL A 520 -8.93 32.00 0.77
C VAL A 520 -9.67 31.22 1.86
N TRP A 521 -8.98 30.24 2.44
CA TRP A 521 -9.38 29.54 3.66
C TRP A 521 -8.12 29.31 4.52
N SER A 522 -8.26 29.49 5.83
CA SER A 522 -7.26 29.09 6.81
C SER A 522 -7.93 28.42 8.00
N GLY A 523 -7.60 27.17 8.29
CA GLY A 523 -8.08 26.48 9.48
C GLY A 523 -7.65 27.16 10.78
N GLN A 524 -6.59 27.98 10.74
CA GLN A 524 -6.14 28.77 11.90
C GLN A 524 -7.21 29.74 12.41
N TRP A 525 -8.09 30.22 11.52
CA TRP A 525 -9.23 31.07 11.87
C TRP A 525 -10.14 30.44 12.92
N LEU A 526 -10.16 29.11 13.04
CA LEU A 526 -10.93 28.39 14.05
C LEU A 526 -10.41 28.58 15.47
N HIS A 527 -9.20 29.10 15.63
CA HIS A 527 -8.54 29.26 16.94
C HIS A 527 -8.19 30.72 17.27
N TRP A 528 -8.50 31.68 16.39
CA TRP A 528 -8.27 33.10 16.66
C TRP A 528 -9.15 33.64 17.78
N SER A 529 -8.64 34.61 18.54
CA SER A 529 -9.38 35.26 19.63
C SER A 529 -10.21 36.47 19.18
N HIS A 530 -9.78 37.14 18.11
CA HIS A 530 -10.43 38.29 17.47
C HIS A 530 -10.22 38.21 15.94
N PRO A 531 -11.10 38.83 15.14
CA PRO A 531 -11.04 38.72 13.68
C PRO A 531 -9.81 39.40 13.07
N ASP A 532 -9.27 40.42 13.75
CA ASP A 532 -8.10 41.20 13.31
C ASP A 532 -6.79 40.69 13.94
N GLN A 533 -6.74 39.42 14.35
CA GLN A 533 -5.55 38.86 14.99
C GLN A 533 -4.40 38.76 13.97
N GLU A 534 -3.43 39.67 14.06
CA GLU A 534 -2.16 39.59 13.31
C GLU A 534 -1.40 38.32 13.74
N ASP A 535 -1.53 37.24 12.97
CA ASP A 535 -0.58 36.13 13.09
C ASP A 535 0.66 36.48 12.27
N ARG A 536 1.86 36.23 12.84
CA ARG A 536 3.16 36.55 12.22
C ARG A 536 3.41 35.81 10.89
N GLN A 537 2.45 35.02 10.42
CA GLN A 537 2.54 34.15 9.24
C GLN A 537 1.85 34.73 7.98
N GLY A 538 1.33 35.96 8.03
CA GLY A 538 0.70 36.60 6.86
C GLY A 538 -0.57 35.88 6.39
N GLU A 539 -1.40 35.44 7.35
CA GLU A 539 -2.71 34.85 7.08
C GLU A 539 -3.69 35.92 6.57
N ALA A 540 -4.58 35.53 5.66
CA ALA A 540 -5.56 36.46 5.10
C ALA A 540 -6.63 36.85 6.11
N GLU A 541 -7.20 38.04 5.95
CA GLU A 541 -8.34 38.52 6.74
C GLU A 541 -9.52 37.56 6.62
N ILE A 542 -10.18 37.31 7.76
CA ILE A 542 -11.36 36.45 7.80
C ILE A 542 -12.62 37.22 7.39
N PRO A 543 -13.49 36.67 6.52
CA PRO A 543 -14.79 37.26 6.23
C PRO A 543 -15.63 37.44 7.51
N ARG A 544 -16.21 38.63 7.72
CA ARG A 544 -16.96 38.97 8.95
C ARG A 544 -18.16 38.04 9.23
N GLU A 545 -18.84 37.61 8.17
CA GLU A 545 -19.98 36.68 8.27
C GLU A 545 -19.53 35.29 8.73
N LEU A 546 -18.41 34.81 8.20
CA LEU A 546 -17.78 33.56 8.60
C LEU A 546 -17.29 33.63 10.05
N TRP A 547 -16.65 34.72 10.46
CA TRP A 547 -16.23 34.93 11.85
C TRP A 547 -17.40 34.84 12.82
N THR A 548 -18.51 35.51 12.50
CA THR A 548 -19.74 35.47 13.32
C THR A 548 -20.27 34.04 13.46
N THR A 549 -20.26 33.28 12.36
CA THR A 549 -20.66 31.87 12.34
C THR A 549 -19.74 31.00 13.20
N ILE A 550 -18.43 31.17 13.07
CA ILE A 550 -17.42 30.44 13.86
C ILE A 550 -17.59 30.75 15.35
N VAL A 551 -17.68 32.02 15.75
CA VAL A 551 -17.85 32.42 17.15
C VAL A 551 -19.12 31.83 17.75
N ARG A 552 -20.23 31.81 17.01
CA ARG A 552 -21.47 31.18 17.46
C ARG A 552 -21.26 29.68 17.70
N LYS A 553 -20.72 28.95 16.72
CA LYS A 553 -20.53 27.50 16.81
C LYS A 553 -19.53 27.10 17.90
N ARG A 554 -18.48 27.91 18.12
CA ARG A 554 -17.52 27.73 19.21
C ARG A 554 -18.15 27.74 20.60
N ARG A 555 -19.25 28.49 20.80
CA ARG A 555 -19.97 28.52 22.08
C ARG A 555 -20.68 27.20 22.36
N ASP A 556 -21.19 26.55 21.32
CA ASP A 556 -21.85 25.25 21.43
C ASP A 556 -20.80 24.14 21.68
N GLN A 557 -19.77 24.12 20.82
CA GLN A 557 -18.64 23.19 20.93
C GLN A 557 -17.37 23.86 20.40
N PRO A 558 -16.26 23.87 21.15
CA PRO A 558 -15.01 24.40 20.67
C PRO A 558 -14.37 23.47 19.62
N PRO A 559 -13.71 24.01 18.58
CA PRO A 559 -13.02 23.21 17.57
C PRO A 559 -11.81 22.50 18.18
N PRO A 560 -11.53 21.24 17.78
CA PRO A 560 -10.32 20.52 18.18
C PRO A 560 -9.04 21.25 17.74
N ALA A 561 -8.01 21.22 18.59
CA ALA A 561 -6.70 21.81 18.30
C ALA A 561 -5.62 20.76 18.04
N TYR A 562 -5.98 19.48 18.12
CA TYR A 562 -5.08 18.35 17.90
C TYR A 562 -5.56 17.55 16.70
N TYR A 563 -4.62 17.00 15.94
CA TYR A 563 -4.86 16.01 14.89
C TYR A 563 -3.99 14.78 15.17
N ALA A 564 -4.29 13.68 14.49
CA ALA A 564 -3.51 12.45 14.58
C ALA A 564 -2.79 12.17 13.25
N VAL A 565 -1.56 11.69 13.34
CA VAL A 565 -0.79 11.11 12.24
C VAL A 565 -0.79 9.60 12.43
N LEU A 566 -1.39 8.88 11.49
CA LEU A 566 -1.41 7.42 11.45
C LEU A 566 -0.35 6.93 10.46
N MET A 567 0.53 6.05 10.92
CA MET A 567 1.42 5.26 10.07
C MET A 567 1.14 3.77 10.30
N LEU A 568 0.84 3.04 9.24
CA LEU A 568 0.52 1.61 9.28
C LEU A 568 1.41 0.88 8.27
N ASP A 569 1.90 -0.30 8.63
CA ASP A 569 2.82 -1.11 7.82
C ASP A 569 2.54 -2.61 8.05
N GLY A 570 2.68 -3.41 6.99
CA GLY A 570 2.37 -4.84 6.97
C GLY A 570 3.41 -5.71 7.68
N ASP A 571 2.93 -6.63 8.52
CA ASP A 571 3.83 -7.45 9.33
C ASP A 571 4.44 -8.62 8.56
N ASP A 572 5.78 -8.58 8.46
CA ASP A 572 6.61 -9.61 7.86
C ASP A 572 6.28 -9.89 6.38
N MET A 573 6.01 -8.86 5.57
CA MET A 573 5.77 -9.04 4.13
C MET A 573 6.89 -9.83 3.42
N GLY A 574 8.15 -9.70 3.88
CA GLY A 574 9.24 -10.54 3.39
C GLY A 574 9.08 -12.03 3.71
N ARG A 575 8.52 -12.39 4.87
CA ARG A 575 8.24 -13.80 5.25
C ARG A 575 7.09 -14.37 4.44
N TRP A 576 6.10 -13.56 4.07
CA TRP A 576 5.04 -13.93 3.14
C TRP A 576 5.59 -14.30 1.76
N LEU A 577 6.47 -13.46 1.19
CA LEU A 577 7.11 -13.73 -0.10
C LEU A 577 8.05 -14.95 -0.07
N ARG A 578 8.61 -15.28 1.10
CA ARG A 578 9.38 -16.51 1.33
C ARG A 578 8.53 -17.73 1.70
N GLY A 579 7.20 -17.65 1.65
CA GLY A 579 6.30 -18.78 1.93
C GLY A 579 6.26 -19.24 3.39
N GLU A 580 6.94 -18.56 4.31
CA GLU A 580 7.00 -18.97 5.72
C GLU A 580 5.65 -18.83 6.43
N LYS A 581 4.75 -18.01 5.87
CA LYS A 581 3.37 -17.79 6.36
C LYS A 581 2.30 -18.42 5.45
N SER A 582 2.70 -19.13 4.40
CA SER A 582 1.76 -19.76 3.47
C SER A 582 0.97 -20.89 4.13
N PRO A 583 -0.27 -21.14 3.68
CA PRO A 583 -1.05 -22.28 4.17
C PRO A 583 -0.37 -23.61 3.83
N ARG A 584 -0.71 -24.65 4.58
CA ARG A 584 -0.28 -26.02 4.29
C ARG A 584 -0.92 -26.50 2.99
N VAL A 585 -0.24 -27.40 2.29
CA VAL A 585 -0.72 -27.94 1.00
C VAL A 585 -2.13 -28.51 1.10
N ARG A 586 -2.43 -29.29 2.14
CA ARG A 586 -3.79 -29.84 2.32
C ARG A 586 -4.89 -28.78 2.47
N GLU A 587 -4.58 -27.61 3.03
CA GLU A 587 -5.57 -26.56 3.32
C GLU A 587 -6.14 -25.92 2.05
N ILE A 588 -5.45 -26.04 0.93
CA ILE A 588 -5.79 -25.38 -0.34
C ILE A 588 -6.09 -26.37 -1.48
N MET A 589 -6.08 -27.66 -1.18
CA MET A 589 -6.52 -28.72 -2.09
C MET A 589 -8.03 -28.91 -2.01
N HIS A 590 -8.64 -29.20 -3.16
CA HIS A 590 -10.02 -29.67 -3.21
C HIS A 590 -10.16 -30.97 -2.38
N PRO A 591 -11.28 -31.19 -1.65
CA PRO A 591 -11.48 -32.39 -0.81
C PRO A 591 -11.16 -33.71 -1.52
N LYS A 592 -11.64 -33.91 -2.75
CA LYS A 592 -11.34 -35.10 -3.57
C LYS A 592 -9.83 -35.35 -3.82
N LEU A 593 -9.04 -34.29 -4.03
CA LEU A 593 -7.58 -34.43 -4.22
C LEU A 593 -6.88 -34.71 -2.88
N ARG A 594 -7.40 -34.12 -1.80
CA ARG A 594 -6.91 -34.37 -0.44
C ARG A 594 -7.12 -35.84 -0.07
N GLU A 595 -8.33 -36.36 -0.23
CA GLU A 595 -8.69 -37.76 0.02
C GLU A 595 -7.81 -38.72 -0.78
N TYR A 596 -7.61 -38.45 -2.07
CA TYR A 596 -6.70 -39.23 -2.94
C TYR A 596 -5.29 -39.36 -2.36
N TYR A 597 -4.72 -38.28 -1.82
CA TYR A 597 -3.38 -38.32 -1.23
C TYR A 597 -3.36 -38.86 0.21
N GLU A 598 -4.45 -38.72 0.96
CA GLU A 598 -4.57 -39.28 2.32
C GLU A 598 -4.51 -40.82 2.31
N GLU A 599 -4.97 -41.45 1.23
CA GLU A 599 -4.86 -42.90 1.02
C GLU A 599 -3.42 -43.37 0.69
N ILE A 600 -2.49 -42.45 0.42
CA ILE A 600 -1.10 -42.74 0.04
C ILE A 600 -0.16 -42.30 1.17
N PRO A 601 0.32 -43.20 2.06
CA PRO A 601 1.16 -42.82 3.20
C PRO A 601 2.40 -42.00 2.84
N ALA A 602 3.01 -42.24 1.68
CA ALA A 602 4.17 -41.50 1.19
C ALA A 602 3.87 -40.02 0.87
N ALA A 603 2.59 -39.65 0.65
CA ALA A 603 2.17 -38.28 0.36
C ALA A 603 1.95 -37.44 1.62
N HIS A 604 1.81 -38.04 2.80
CA HIS A 604 1.45 -37.35 4.03
C HIS A 604 2.44 -36.24 4.42
N VAL A 605 3.73 -36.45 4.18
CA VAL A 605 4.75 -35.42 4.46
C VAL A 605 4.50 -34.17 3.60
N GLY A 606 4.30 -34.34 2.29
CA GLY A 606 4.02 -33.26 1.36
C GLY A 606 2.68 -32.54 1.61
N LEU A 607 1.66 -33.24 2.10
CA LEU A 607 0.37 -32.64 2.47
C LEU A 607 0.45 -31.72 3.69
N ASN A 608 1.36 -32.02 4.62
CA ASN A 608 1.40 -31.41 5.94
C ASN A 608 2.37 -30.22 6.06
N VAL A 609 3.22 -30.00 5.06
CA VAL A 609 4.14 -28.85 4.98
C VAL A 609 3.48 -27.61 4.37
N ARG A 610 4.11 -26.46 4.55
CA ARG A 610 3.69 -25.19 3.94
C ARG A 610 3.87 -25.27 2.43
N ARG A 611 2.92 -24.72 1.66
CA ARG A 611 3.08 -24.63 0.21
C ARG A 611 4.15 -23.57 -0.12
N PRO A 612 5.09 -23.86 -1.03
CA PRO A 612 6.01 -22.83 -1.52
C PRO A 612 5.29 -21.73 -2.32
N VAL A 613 5.89 -20.55 -2.40
CA VAL A 613 5.37 -19.45 -3.22
C VAL A 613 5.67 -19.70 -4.70
N GLY A 614 4.62 -19.87 -5.49
CA GLY A 614 4.67 -19.85 -6.96
C GLY A 614 4.33 -18.46 -7.55
N PRO A 615 4.38 -18.30 -8.89
CA PRO A 615 4.00 -17.07 -9.57
C PRO A 615 2.58 -16.59 -9.22
N ALA A 616 1.58 -17.48 -9.31
CA ALA A 616 0.20 -17.16 -8.99
C ALA A 616 0.00 -16.67 -7.53
N LEU A 617 0.66 -17.30 -6.55
CA LEU A 617 0.60 -16.82 -5.17
C LEU A 617 1.30 -15.46 -5.01
N HIS A 618 2.41 -15.23 -5.69
CA HIS A 618 3.06 -13.92 -5.70
C HIS A 618 2.14 -12.85 -6.32
N ALA A 619 1.47 -13.16 -7.42
CA ALA A 619 0.47 -12.30 -8.05
C ALA A 619 -0.71 -12.03 -7.10
N ALA A 620 -1.20 -13.04 -6.38
CA ALA A 620 -2.27 -12.89 -5.39
C ALA A 620 -1.88 -11.95 -4.23
N ILE A 621 -0.65 -12.04 -3.71
CA ILE A 621 -0.13 -11.08 -2.71
C ILE A 621 -0.09 -9.67 -3.29
N SER A 622 0.44 -9.55 -4.50
CA SER A 622 0.58 -8.27 -5.22
C SER A 622 -0.79 -7.61 -5.45
N GLU A 623 -1.78 -8.39 -5.87
CA GLU A 623 -3.17 -7.99 -6.09
C GLU A 623 -3.84 -7.58 -4.78
N ALA A 624 -3.69 -8.37 -3.71
CA ALA A 624 -4.22 -8.06 -2.39
C ALA A 624 -3.73 -6.72 -1.85
N LEU A 625 -2.43 -6.46 -1.96
CA LEU A 625 -1.81 -5.21 -1.53
C LEU A 625 -2.27 -4.02 -2.39
N ALA A 626 -2.36 -4.20 -3.71
CA ALA A 626 -2.88 -3.16 -4.60
C ALA A 626 -4.35 -2.86 -4.31
N ASN A 627 -5.18 -3.88 -4.11
CA ASN A 627 -6.60 -3.73 -3.79
C ASN A 627 -6.80 -2.93 -2.49
N PHE A 628 -6.06 -3.28 -1.43
CA PHE A 628 -6.10 -2.55 -0.16
C PHE A 628 -5.79 -1.05 -0.36
N ALA A 629 -4.66 -0.75 -1.00
CA ALA A 629 -4.18 0.60 -1.22
C ALA A 629 -5.08 1.43 -2.15
N LEU A 630 -5.70 0.82 -3.16
CA LEU A 630 -6.47 1.51 -4.21
C LEU A 630 -7.95 1.68 -3.92
N HIS A 631 -8.56 0.75 -3.18
CA HIS A 631 -10.02 0.67 -3.04
C HIS A 631 -10.49 0.91 -1.61
N PHE A 632 -9.68 0.56 -0.60
CA PHE A 632 -10.12 0.62 0.80
C PHE A 632 -9.49 1.79 1.56
N VAL A 633 -8.18 1.99 1.43
CA VAL A 633 -7.48 3.05 2.19
C VAL A 633 -8.03 4.45 1.88
N PRO A 634 -8.18 4.89 0.62
CA PRO A 634 -8.68 6.23 0.32
C PRO A 634 -10.11 6.43 0.82
N GLU A 635 -10.97 5.44 0.61
CA GLU A 635 -12.39 5.47 0.99
C GLU A 635 -12.56 5.58 2.51
N ILE A 636 -11.87 4.71 3.27
CA ILE A 636 -11.93 4.71 4.74
C ILE A 636 -11.43 6.06 5.28
N VAL A 637 -10.30 6.55 4.79
CA VAL A 637 -9.71 7.82 5.29
C VAL A 637 -10.61 9.00 4.99
N GLU A 638 -11.13 9.11 3.77
CA GLU A 638 -11.98 10.22 3.33
C GLU A 638 -13.32 10.25 4.06
N ARG A 639 -13.97 9.09 4.22
CA ARG A 639 -15.23 8.96 4.95
C ARG A 639 -15.14 9.49 6.38
N HIS A 640 -13.98 9.35 7.02
CA HIS A 640 -13.69 9.83 8.38
C HIS A 640 -13.05 11.22 8.44
N LYS A 641 -13.16 12.01 7.35
CA LYS A 641 -12.62 13.39 7.20
C LYS A 641 -11.10 13.47 7.38
N GLY A 642 -10.41 12.39 7.06
CA GLY A 642 -8.96 12.33 7.03
C GLY A 642 -8.37 12.83 5.72
N SER A 643 -7.08 13.10 5.74
CA SER A 643 -6.26 13.39 4.55
C SER A 643 -5.27 12.26 4.31
N LEU A 644 -5.45 11.53 3.19
CA LEU A 644 -4.52 10.49 2.78
C LEU A 644 -3.26 11.10 2.18
N ILE A 645 -2.09 10.69 2.66
CA ILE A 645 -0.79 11.15 2.16
C ILE A 645 -0.12 10.08 1.28
N TYR A 646 -0.21 8.83 1.70
CA TYR A 646 0.39 7.69 1.00
C TYR A 646 -0.35 6.40 1.34
N ALA A 647 -0.55 5.57 0.32
CA ALA A 647 -1.07 4.21 0.45
C ALA A 647 -0.38 3.34 -0.60
N GLY A 648 0.75 2.72 -0.27
CA GLY A 648 1.53 1.94 -1.23
C GLY A 648 1.66 0.49 -0.82
N GLY A 649 0.71 -0.34 -1.26
CA GLY A 649 0.62 -1.73 -0.85
C GLY A 649 0.18 -1.83 0.60
N ASP A 650 1.07 -2.26 1.49
CA ASP A 650 0.84 -2.43 2.93
C ASP A 650 1.11 -1.18 3.77
N ASP A 651 1.85 -0.22 3.22
CA ASP A 651 2.23 1.01 3.92
C ASP A 651 1.20 2.13 3.74
N VAL A 652 0.70 2.68 4.84
CA VAL A 652 -0.26 3.80 4.86
C VAL A 652 0.24 4.94 5.74
N LEU A 653 0.09 6.18 5.24
CA LEU A 653 0.29 7.42 5.99
C LEU A 653 -0.93 8.32 5.79
N ALA A 654 -1.60 8.68 6.88
CA ALA A 654 -2.79 9.54 6.86
C ALA A 654 -2.80 10.51 8.04
N LEU A 655 -3.39 11.68 7.84
CA LEU A 655 -3.69 12.64 8.91
C LEU A 655 -5.19 12.61 9.19
N LEU A 656 -5.59 12.52 10.46
CA LEU A 656 -6.95 12.22 10.87
C LEU A 656 -7.41 13.17 11.99
N PRO A 657 -8.71 13.50 12.08
CA PRO A 657 -9.30 14.07 13.29
C PRO A 657 -9.08 13.14 14.49
N THR A 658 -8.80 13.67 15.68
CA THR A 658 -8.46 12.83 16.85
C THR A 658 -9.58 11.90 17.28
N SER A 659 -10.84 12.31 17.11
CA SER A 659 -12.00 11.52 17.51
C SER A 659 -12.23 10.29 16.64
N THR A 660 -11.85 10.32 15.36
CA THR A 660 -11.99 9.18 14.42
C THR A 660 -10.71 8.41 14.20
N ALA A 661 -9.56 8.98 14.57
CA ALA A 661 -8.24 8.42 14.32
C ALA A 661 -8.09 6.95 14.74
N LEU A 662 -8.58 6.60 15.94
CA LEU A 662 -8.51 5.24 16.45
C LEU A 662 -9.46 4.28 15.72
N ALA A 663 -10.64 4.77 15.32
CA ALA A 663 -11.62 3.99 14.56
C ALA A 663 -11.09 3.67 13.15
N VAL A 664 -10.51 4.66 12.48
CA VAL A 664 -9.85 4.51 11.17
C VAL A 664 -8.71 3.50 11.27
N ALA A 665 -7.83 3.61 12.27
CA ALA A 665 -6.73 2.67 12.45
C ALA A 665 -7.24 1.21 12.62
N LYS A 666 -8.30 1.01 13.41
CA LYS A 666 -8.92 -0.31 13.60
C LYS A 666 -9.54 -0.84 12.32
N GLU A 667 -10.31 0.00 11.62
CA GLU A 667 -10.98 -0.37 10.39
C GLU A 667 -9.99 -0.74 9.28
N LEU A 668 -8.89 0.00 9.13
CA LEU A 668 -7.81 -0.33 8.20
C LEU A 668 -7.15 -1.67 8.55
N SER A 669 -6.88 -1.92 9.84
CA SER A 669 -6.35 -3.20 10.31
C SER A 669 -7.31 -4.36 9.99
N ASP A 670 -8.61 -4.21 10.29
CA ASP A 670 -9.59 -5.26 10.04
C ASP A 670 -9.79 -5.53 8.55
N THR A 671 -9.80 -4.46 7.75
CA THR A 671 -9.92 -4.56 6.29
C THR A 671 -8.72 -5.29 5.71
N PHE A 672 -7.49 -4.93 6.10
CA PHE A 672 -6.29 -5.61 5.63
C PHE A 672 -6.32 -7.13 5.93
N ARG A 673 -6.90 -7.50 7.07
CA ARG A 673 -7.05 -8.89 7.55
C ARG A 673 -8.27 -9.62 6.99
N SER A 674 -9.10 -8.95 6.19
CA SER A 674 -10.26 -9.58 5.58
C SER A 674 -9.83 -10.42 4.36
N ASP A 675 -10.57 -11.48 4.06
CA ASP A 675 -10.27 -12.35 2.91
C ASP A 675 -10.81 -11.74 1.60
N TRP A 676 -12.11 -11.42 1.58
CA TRP A 676 -12.79 -10.84 0.42
C TRP A 676 -13.83 -9.76 0.77
N PRO A 677 -13.44 -8.61 1.36
CA PRO A 677 -14.40 -7.55 1.66
C PRO A 677 -14.96 -6.92 0.38
N ARG A 678 -16.14 -6.32 0.49
CA ARG A 678 -16.79 -5.58 -0.60
C ARG A 678 -16.25 -4.15 -0.68
N ASP A 679 -15.81 -3.77 -1.87
CA ASP A 679 -15.49 -2.39 -2.23
C ASP A 679 -16.77 -1.55 -2.18
N ALA A 680 -16.77 -0.48 -1.38
CA ALA A 680 -17.93 0.39 -1.20
C ALA A 680 -18.37 1.09 -2.50
N HIS A 681 -17.44 1.37 -3.42
CA HIS A 681 -17.73 2.08 -4.66
C HIS A 681 -18.35 1.16 -5.72
N SER A 682 -17.75 -0.03 -5.93
CA SER A 682 -18.20 -0.96 -6.98
C SER A 682 -19.16 -2.05 -6.48
N GLY A 683 -19.29 -2.24 -5.16
CA GLY A 683 -20.05 -3.35 -4.55
C GLY A 683 -19.41 -4.73 -4.73
N ARG A 684 -18.27 -4.80 -5.45
CA ARG A 684 -17.56 -6.04 -5.79
C ARG A 684 -16.66 -6.50 -4.65
N GLU A 685 -16.55 -7.80 -4.47
CA GLU A 685 -15.60 -8.37 -3.52
C GLU A 685 -14.19 -8.33 -4.10
N ARG A 686 -13.21 -7.98 -3.26
CA ARG A 686 -11.80 -7.85 -3.65
C ARG A 686 -10.95 -8.81 -2.84
N LEU A 687 -10.03 -9.51 -3.48
CA LEU A 687 -9.01 -10.31 -2.77
C LEU A 687 -8.14 -9.37 -1.93
N LEU A 688 -7.97 -9.66 -0.63
CA LEU A 688 -7.05 -8.98 0.27
C LEU A 688 -6.07 -9.99 0.93
N MET A 689 -5.31 -9.56 1.95
CA MET A 689 -4.23 -10.38 2.52
C MET A 689 -4.75 -11.55 3.38
N GLY A 690 -5.99 -11.46 3.86
CA GLY A 690 -6.66 -12.52 4.61
C GLY A 690 -6.31 -12.59 6.10
N GLN A 691 -7.06 -13.41 6.84
CA GLN A 691 -7.11 -13.37 8.32
C GLN A 691 -5.81 -13.73 9.04
N ARG A 692 -4.87 -14.39 8.35
CA ARG A 692 -3.54 -14.76 8.86
C ARG A 692 -2.54 -13.62 8.75
N ALA A 693 -2.80 -12.62 7.90
CA ALA A 693 -1.96 -11.44 7.79
C ALA A 693 -2.23 -10.49 8.95
N THR A 694 -1.24 -9.67 9.29
CA THR A 694 -1.35 -8.68 10.38
C THR A 694 -0.67 -7.39 9.97
N VAL A 695 -1.03 -6.30 10.65
CA VAL A 695 -0.41 -4.98 10.49
C VAL A 695 -0.01 -4.44 11.85
N SER A 696 1.03 -3.62 11.86
CA SER A 696 1.40 -2.80 12.99
C SER A 696 1.23 -1.33 12.63
N ALA A 697 0.85 -0.53 13.62
CA ALA A 697 0.60 0.88 13.40
C ALA A 697 1.13 1.75 14.54
N GLY A 698 1.47 2.99 14.20
CA GLY A 698 1.79 4.07 15.10
C GLY A 698 0.82 5.23 14.91
N LEU A 699 0.27 5.74 16.00
CA LEU A 699 -0.64 6.89 16.00
C LEU A 699 -0.05 8.00 16.86
N ALA A 700 0.39 9.09 16.25
CA ALA A 700 0.87 10.26 16.97
C ALA A 700 -0.18 11.37 16.98
N VAL A 701 -0.59 11.82 18.17
CA VAL A 701 -1.52 12.93 18.37
C VAL A 701 -0.72 14.17 18.71
N VAL A 702 -0.85 15.22 17.89
CA VAL A 702 -0.07 16.45 18.03
C VAL A 702 -0.94 17.68 17.83
N HIS A 703 -0.48 18.82 18.36
CA HIS A 703 -1.17 20.09 18.19
C HIS A 703 -1.04 20.58 16.73
N TYR A 704 -2.05 21.28 16.18
CA TYR A 704 -2.02 21.72 14.78
C TYR A 704 -0.85 22.65 14.42
N LYS A 705 -0.33 23.40 15.41
CA LYS A 705 0.87 24.26 15.28
C LYS A 705 2.21 23.53 15.48
N GLU A 706 2.19 22.23 15.80
CA GLU A 706 3.42 21.45 15.99
C GLU A 706 4.18 21.28 14.66
N ASP A 707 5.50 21.17 14.72
CA ASP A 707 6.29 20.92 13.50
C ASP A 707 5.88 19.57 12.88
N LEU A 708 5.48 19.59 11.60
CA LEU A 708 5.02 18.40 10.90
C LEU A 708 6.08 17.29 10.85
N ARG A 709 7.38 17.64 10.84
CA ARG A 709 8.47 16.67 10.88
C ARG A 709 8.50 15.94 12.22
N PHE A 710 8.31 16.67 13.32
CA PHE A 710 8.19 16.06 14.65
C PHE A 710 6.98 15.12 14.71
N ALA A 711 5.84 15.53 14.17
CA ALA A 711 4.63 14.70 14.14
C ALA A 711 4.84 13.38 13.38
N LEU A 712 5.47 13.44 12.21
CA LEU A 712 5.80 12.27 11.39
C LEU A 712 6.82 11.36 12.08
N ASP A 713 7.85 11.94 12.71
CA ASP A 713 8.85 11.17 13.45
C ASP A 713 8.27 10.53 14.71
N ALA A 714 7.31 11.18 15.39
CA ALA A 714 6.57 10.58 16.49
C ALA A 714 5.73 9.38 16.02
N ALA A 715 4.98 9.52 14.92
CA ALA A 715 4.18 8.42 14.36
C ALA A 715 5.07 7.23 13.93
N ARG A 716 6.22 7.52 13.30
CA ARG A 716 7.20 6.50 12.91
C ARG A 716 7.82 5.79 14.11
N ARG A 717 8.17 6.52 15.17
CA ARG A 717 8.68 5.90 16.41
C ARG A 717 7.62 4.99 17.04
N ALA A 718 6.37 5.45 17.10
CA ALA A 718 5.27 4.66 17.60
C ALA A 718 5.09 3.35 16.79
N GLU A 719 5.07 3.42 15.46
CA GLU A 719 4.94 2.23 14.61
C GLU A 719 6.10 1.23 14.83
N LYS A 720 7.32 1.73 14.92
CA LYS A 720 8.49 0.90 15.21
C LYS A 720 8.41 0.25 16.60
N GLU A 721 7.93 0.97 17.60
CA GLU A 721 7.68 0.42 18.94
C GLU A 721 6.61 -0.69 18.90
N ALA A 722 5.52 -0.51 18.14
CA ALA A 722 4.50 -1.55 17.95
C ALA A 722 5.08 -2.83 17.32
N LYS A 723 5.97 -2.69 16.33
CA LYS A 723 6.67 -3.84 15.74
C LYS A 723 7.63 -4.53 16.72
N ASN A 724 8.30 -3.73 17.55
CA ASN A 724 9.23 -4.23 18.56
C ASN A 724 8.54 -4.86 19.78
N SER A 725 7.23 -4.62 19.96
CA SER A 725 6.41 -5.21 21.03
C SER A 725 5.66 -6.48 20.63
N GLY A 726 6.02 -7.11 19.51
CA GLY A 726 5.46 -8.38 19.06
C GLY A 726 4.75 -8.32 17.72
N ARG A 727 4.66 -7.12 17.10
CA ARG A 727 3.84 -6.82 15.91
C ARG A 727 2.34 -7.00 16.18
N ASN A 728 1.50 -6.84 15.15
CA ASN A 728 0.04 -6.96 15.25
C ASN A 728 -0.56 -6.12 16.38
N ALA A 729 -0.12 -4.86 16.49
CA ALA A 729 -0.55 -3.93 17.52
C ALA A 729 -0.47 -2.49 17.05
N LEU A 730 -1.16 -1.62 17.79
CA LEU A 730 -1.13 -0.17 17.62
C LEU A 730 -0.37 0.46 18.79
N GLN A 731 0.60 1.32 18.52
CA GLN A 731 1.22 2.17 19.53
C GLN A 731 0.67 3.60 19.41
N ILE A 732 0.24 4.19 20.52
CA ILE A 732 -0.32 5.54 20.55
C ILE A 732 0.63 6.47 21.29
N HIS A 733 1.05 7.55 20.64
CA HIS A 733 1.84 8.65 21.22
C HIS A 733 0.96 9.90 21.30
N VAL A 734 0.70 10.40 22.50
CA VAL A 734 0.03 11.69 22.70
C VAL A 734 1.08 12.72 23.07
N CYS A 735 1.30 13.69 22.18
CA CYS A 735 2.28 14.76 22.35
C CYS A 735 1.56 16.07 22.70
N ARG A 736 1.42 16.36 23.99
CA ARG A 736 0.75 17.58 24.46
C ARG A 736 1.66 18.79 24.31
N ARG A 737 1.05 19.95 24.08
CA ARG A 737 1.75 21.23 23.95
C ARG A 737 2.45 21.68 25.24
N SER A 738 2.04 21.14 26.39
CA SER A 738 2.72 21.34 27.68
C SER A 738 4.13 20.71 27.74
N GLY A 739 4.48 19.85 26.78
CA GLY A 739 5.69 19.02 26.80
C GLY A 739 5.49 17.65 27.46
N GLU A 740 4.30 17.38 27.99
CA GLU A 740 3.95 16.05 28.50
C GLU A 740 3.67 15.10 27.33
N HIS A 741 4.46 14.03 27.25
CA HIS A 741 4.28 12.97 26.27
C HIS A 741 3.78 11.71 26.96
N ALA A 742 2.70 11.14 26.44
CA ALA A 742 2.15 9.88 26.92
C ALA A 742 2.23 8.83 25.80
N THR A 743 2.54 7.60 26.19
CA THR A 743 2.76 6.49 25.26
C THR A 743 2.10 5.24 25.79
N ALA A 744 1.30 4.57 24.95
CA ALA A 744 0.66 3.32 25.32
C ALA A 744 0.54 2.38 24.13
N LEU A 745 0.81 1.10 24.37
CA LEU A 745 0.50 0.01 23.46
C LEU A 745 -1.00 -0.29 23.55
N CYS A 746 -1.63 -0.47 22.41
CA CYS A 746 -3.03 -0.86 22.30
C CYS A 746 -3.11 -2.07 21.37
N PRO A 747 -3.26 -3.30 21.91
CA PRO A 747 -3.55 -4.47 21.08
C PRO A 747 -4.81 -4.23 20.23
N TRP A 748 -4.83 -4.67 18.97
CA TRP A 748 -5.98 -4.45 18.07
C TRP A 748 -7.30 -4.93 18.67
N ASP A 749 -7.29 -6.09 19.34
CA ASP A 749 -8.46 -6.66 20.00
C ASP A 749 -8.96 -5.84 21.21
N PHE A 750 -8.15 -4.90 21.72
CA PHE A 750 -8.49 -4.00 22.83
C PHE A 750 -8.94 -2.61 22.35
N VAL A 751 -8.68 -2.26 21.08
CA VAL A 751 -9.13 -0.99 20.50
C VAL A 751 -10.63 -0.74 20.65
N PRO A 752 -11.54 -1.72 20.45
CA PRO A 752 -12.97 -1.51 20.67
C PRO A 752 -13.32 -1.03 22.09
N THR A 753 -12.62 -1.52 23.11
CA THR A 753 -12.80 -1.07 24.50
C THR A 753 -12.42 0.40 24.65
N VAL A 754 -11.31 0.82 24.04
CA VAL A 754 -10.86 2.22 24.06
C VAL A 754 -11.83 3.12 23.27
N LEU A 755 -12.38 2.65 22.14
CA LEU A 755 -13.42 3.37 21.39
C LEU A 755 -14.68 3.60 22.23
N ASN A 756 -15.13 2.59 22.98
CA ASN A 756 -16.27 2.75 23.91
C ASN A 756 -15.95 3.79 25.01
N TRP A 757 -14.71 3.86 25.48
CA TRP A 757 -14.31 4.90 26.43
C TRP A 757 -14.31 6.30 25.81
N ILE A 758 -13.82 6.44 24.57
CA ILE A 758 -13.88 7.70 23.82
C ILE A 758 -15.34 8.17 23.69
N GLU A 759 -16.25 7.26 23.32
CA GLU A 759 -17.68 7.54 23.23
C GLU A 759 -18.28 7.94 24.58
N ALA A 760 -17.93 7.25 25.68
CA ALA A 760 -18.37 7.62 27.02
C ALA A 760 -17.91 9.04 27.40
N PHE A 761 -16.66 9.39 27.12
CA PHE A 761 -16.13 10.74 27.38
C PHE A 761 -16.79 11.81 26.51
N ASP A 762 -17.07 11.52 25.24
CA ASP A 762 -17.79 12.44 24.36
C ASP A 762 -19.22 12.69 24.87
N ASN A 763 -19.85 11.64 25.40
CA ASN A 763 -21.11 11.67 26.14
C ASN A 763 -21.01 12.25 27.57
N LYS A 764 -19.95 13.03 27.84
CA LYS A 764 -19.67 13.80 29.07
C LYS A 764 -19.48 12.94 30.33
N ALA A 765 -18.85 11.78 30.21
CA ALA A 765 -18.26 11.13 31.37
C ALA A 765 -17.10 11.97 31.94
N SER A 766 -16.96 11.95 33.27
CA SER A 766 -15.84 12.52 34.01
C SER A 766 -14.60 11.64 33.86
N ASP A 767 -13.46 12.29 33.69
CA ASP A 767 -12.12 11.69 33.55
C ASP A 767 -11.29 11.81 34.83
N ARG A 768 -11.78 12.48 35.87
CA ARG A 768 -11.04 12.75 37.11
C ARG A 768 -10.48 11.48 37.75
N TRP A 769 -11.23 10.38 37.69
CA TRP A 769 -10.79 9.09 38.22
C TRP A 769 -9.52 8.58 37.51
N ALA A 770 -9.39 8.79 36.19
CA ALA A 770 -8.22 8.36 35.43
C ALA A 770 -6.97 9.19 35.80
N TYR A 771 -7.15 10.49 36.07
CA TYR A 771 -6.07 11.35 36.56
C TYR A 771 -5.64 11.01 37.99
N HIS A 772 -6.59 10.68 38.88
CA HIS A 772 -6.25 10.21 40.22
C HIS A 772 -5.44 8.91 40.16
N LEU A 773 -5.87 7.94 39.34
CA LEU A 773 -5.13 6.70 39.14
C LEU A 773 -3.73 6.96 38.58
N ARG A 774 -3.57 7.90 37.64
CA ARG A 774 -2.26 8.26 37.09
C ARG A 774 -1.33 8.86 38.13
N ALA A 775 -1.84 9.73 39.01
CA ALA A 775 -1.05 10.34 40.07
C ALA A 775 -0.51 9.31 41.07
N GLU A 776 -1.22 8.20 41.26
CA GLU A 776 -0.82 7.11 42.16
C GLU A 776 -0.11 5.95 41.42
N ALA A 777 0.01 6.01 40.09
CA ALA A 777 0.41 4.87 39.25
C ALA A 777 1.81 4.34 39.57
N GLU A 778 2.78 5.21 39.89
CA GLU A 778 4.14 4.80 40.24
C GLU A 778 4.21 3.98 41.53
N THR A 779 3.30 4.22 42.48
CA THR A 779 3.20 3.44 43.71
C THR A 779 2.43 2.16 43.44
N LEU A 780 1.31 2.25 42.73
CA LEU A 780 0.41 1.13 42.47
C LEU A 780 1.06 0.05 41.58
N GLN A 781 1.94 0.43 40.64
CA GLN A 781 2.64 -0.54 39.77
C GLN A 781 3.52 -1.54 40.54
N GLY A 782 3.93 -1.21 41.77
CA GLY A 782 4.71 -2.09 42.64
C GLY A 782 3.88 -3.00 43.55
N LEU A 783 2.54 -2.92 43.50
CA LEU A 783 1.63 -3.70 44.34
C LEU A 783 1.09 -4.94 43.62
N SER A 784 0.27 -5.74 44.30
CA SER A 784 -0.41 -6.87 43.68
C SER A 784 -1.50 -6.42 42.69
N VAL A 785 -1.81 -7.28 41.73
CA VAL A 785 -2.93 -7.08 40.80
C VAL A 785 -4.26 -6.81 41.54
N ASP A 786 -4.51 -7.52 42.64
CA ASP A 786 -5.73 -7.30 43.45
C ASP A 786 -5.80 -5.87 44.01
N ALA A 787 -4.66 -5.29 44.41
CA ALA A 787 -4.60 -3.92 44.90
C ALA A 787 -4.86 -2.92 43.77
N MET A 788 -4.29 -3.15 42.58
CA MET A 788 -4.55 -2.34 41.38
C MET A 788 -6.04 -2.36 41.00
N GLN A 789 -6.66 -3.53 40.97
CA GLN A 789 -8.08 -3.70 40.69
C GLN A 789 -8.96 -3.02 41.75
N ALA A 790 -8.63 -3.18 43.03
CA ALA A 790 -9.37 -2.55 44.13
C ALA A 790 -9.35 -1.02 44.00
N GLU A 791 -8.21 -0.45 43.59
CA GLU A 791 -8.08 1.00 43.40
C GLU A 791 -8.84 1.50 42.17
N ILE A 792 -8.80 0.78 41.05
CA ILE A 792 -9.66 1.06 39.88
C ILE A 792 -11.14 1.10 40.30
N LYS A 793 -11.61 0.05 40.99
CA LYS A 793 -13.00 -0.04 41.46
C LYS A 793 -13.34 1.13 42.38
N ARG A 794 -12.46 1.46 43.32
CA ARG A 794 -12.66 2.54 44.29
C ARG A 794 -12.84 3.89 43.61
N GLN A 795 -11.99 4.23 42.63
CA GLN A 795 -12.03 5.52 41.94
C GLN A 795 -13.27 5.63 41.05
N VAL A 796 -13.56 4.62 40.24
CA VAL A 796 -14.69 4.63 39.30
C VAL A 796 -16.03 4.62 40.05
N ASN A 797 -16.16 3.83 41.13
CA ASN A 797 -17.41 3.77 41.90
C ASN A 797 -17.70 5.05 42.71
N ARG A 798 -16.71 5.91 42.90
CA ARG A 798 -16.87 7.26 43.49
C ARG A 798 -17.26 8.33 42.46
N ALA A 799 -17.20 8.03 41.17
CA ALA A 799 -17.62 8.94 40.14
C ALA A 799 -19.14 9.20 40.19
N GLU A 800 -19.56 10.30 39.59
CA GLU A 800 -20.97 10.66 39.51
C GLU A 800 -21.78 9.62 38.72
N GLN A 801 -23.10 9.58 38.98
CA GLN A 801 -23.99 8.56 38.42
C GLN A 801 -23.95 8.49 36.88
N ARG A 802 -23.74 9.62 36.20
CA ARG A 802 -23.61 9.67 34.74
C ARG A 802 -22.42 8.85 34.24
N THR A 803 -21.23 9.09 34.78
CA THR A 803 -20.01 8.33 34.45
C THR A 803 -20.20 6.85 34.76
N ARG A 804 -20.76 6.54 35.93
CA ARG A 804 -21.06 5.15 36.29
C ARG A 804 -22.05 4.49 35.33
N GLY A 805 -23.05 5.21 34.82
CA GLY A 805 -23.95 4.68 33.80
C GLY A 805 -23.25 4.40 32.46
N LEU A 806 -22.39 5.31 32.01
CA LEU A 806 -21.68 5.17 30.73
C LEU A 806 -20.64 4.05 30.74
N PHE A 807 -19.94 3.84 31.87
CA PHE A 807 -18.95 2.77 32.03
C PHE A 807 -19.51 1.47 32.63
N GLY A 808 -20.75 1.48 33.14
CA GLY A 808 -21.42 0.32 33.73
C GLY A 808 -22.47 -0.32 32.84
N GLY A 809 -22.71 0.23 31.64
CA GLY A 809 -23.72 -0.27 30.71
C GLY A 809 -25.12 -0.25 31.33
N GLN A 810 -25.76 -1.41 31.44
CA GLN A 810 -27.12 -1.53 32.01
C GLN A 810 -27.17 -1.38 33.54
N ASP A 811 -26.06 -1.56 34.26
CA ASP A 811 -25.99 -1.39 35.71
C ASP A 811 -24.84 -0.44 36.11
N PRO A 812 -25.16 0.81 36.51
CA PRO A 812 -24.15 1.77 36.98
C PRO A 812 -23.32 1.30 38.17
N LYS A 813 -23.80 0.36 38.98
CA LYS A 813 -23.02 -0.17 40.12
C LYS A 813 -21.87 -1.07 39.68
N SER A 814 -21.93 -1.59 38.46
CA SER A 814 -20.92 -2.49 37.88
C SER A 814 -19.77 -1.75 37.21
N ALA A 815 -19.79 -0.42 37.10
CA ALA A 815 -18.78 0.35 36.37
C ALA A 815 -17.34 0.08 36.80
N GLY A 816 -17.09 0.04 38.12
CA GLY A 816 -15.77 -0.31 38.66
C GLY A 816 -15.35 -1.74 38.33
N ASP A 817 -16.28 -2.69 38.38
CA ASP A 817 -16.01 -4.10 38.05
C ASP A 817 -15.75 -4.28 36.54
N GLN A 818 -16.47 -3.56 35.68
CA GLN A 818 -16.24 -3.57 34.24
C GLN A 818 -14.85 -3.01 33.88
N LEU A 819 -14.43 -1.91 34.51
CA LEU A 819 -13.09 -1.34 34.31
C LEU A 819 -11.97 -2.24 34.85
N ALA A 820 -12.18 -2.88 36.00
CA ALA A 820 -11.24 -3.87 36.51
C ALA A 820 -11.15 -5.10 35.59
N THR A 821 -12.27 -5.55 35.03
CA THR A 821 -12.31 -6.63 34.03
C THR A 821 -11.59 -6.22 32.75
N ALA A 822 -11.77 -4.98 32.29
CA ALA A 822 -11.05 -4.45 31.15
C ALA A 822 -9.52 -4.39 31.40
N PHE A 823 -9.09 -4.12 32.64
CA PHE A 823 -7.68 -4.19 33.01
C PHE A 823 -7.15 -5.63 32.95
N ASP A 824 -7.89 -6.62 33.46
CA ASP A 824 -7.51 -8.03 33.34
C ASP A 824 -7.40 -8.48 31.88
N ASP A 825 -8.35 -8.07 31.06
CA ASP A 825 -8.38 -8.35 29.64
C ASP A 825 -7.17 -7.72 28.91
N TYR A 826 -6.87 -6.45 29.20
CA TYR A 826 -5.69 -5.76 28.69
C TYR A 826 -4.39 -6.46 29.11
N ARG A 827 -4.28 -6.84 30.38
CA ARG A 827 -3.14 -7.59 30.92
C ARG A 827 -2.96 -8.92 30.19
N ALA A 828 -4.04 -9.70 30.05
CA ALA A 828 -4.01 -10.97 29.34
C ALA A 828 -3.55 -10.81 27.86
N LYS A 829 -4.00 -9.74 27.19
CA LYS A 829 -3.64 -9.45 25.79
C LYS A 829 -2.20 -8.98 25.62
N THR A 830 -1.66 -8.21 26.57
CA THR A 830 -0.28 -7.71 26.55
C THR A 830 0.74 -8.71 27.12
N MET A 831 0.27 -9.80 27.73
CA MET A 831 1.08 -10.88 28.29
C MET A 831 0.93 -12.24 27.57
N ARG A 832 0.32 -12.32 26.37
CA ARG A 832 0.03 -13.59 25.67
C ARG A 832 1.29 -14.46 25.44
N PRO A 833 1.23 -15.80 25.65
CA PRO A 833 2.32 -16.71 25.31
C PRO A 833 2.63 -16.75 23.81
N PRO A 834 3.91 -16.96 23.41
CA PRO A 834 4.26 -17.12 22.01
C PRO A 834 3.50 -18.32 21.44
N THR A 835 2.95 -18.14 20.25
CA THR A 835 2.44 -19.24 19.41
C THR A 835 3.48 -19.57 18.34
N GLU A 836 3.30 -20.67 17.60
CA GLU A 836 4.17 -21.08 16.47
C GLU A 836 4.43 -19.95 15.43
N HIS A 837 3.62 -18.90 15.42
CA HIS A 837 3.66 -17.81 14.45
C HIS A 837 4.20 -16.46 14.98
N GLN A 838 4.64 -16.37 16.25
CA GLN A 838 5.17 -15.11 16.81
C GLN A 838 6.54 -15.31 17.52
N PRO A 839 7.53 -14.42 17.31
CA PRO A 839 8.83 -14.52 17.98
C PRO A 839 8.73 -14.26 19.49
N ALA A 840 9.64 -14.87 20.26
CA ALA A 840 9.76 -14.64 21.69
C ALA A 840 10.27 -13.22 21.96
N GLN A 841 9.42 -12.37 22.55
CA GLN A 841 9.75 -10.99 22.93
C GLN A 841 9.33 -10.69 24.38
N PRO A 842 10.01 -9.73 25.05
CA PRO A 842 9.68 -9.35 26.42
C PRO A 842 8.28 -8.73 26.49
N ARG A 843 7.45 -9.29 27.36
CA ARG A 843 6.06 -8.86 27.63
C ARG A 843 6.06 -7.77 28.69
N LEU A 844 4.98 -7.00 28.74
CA LEU A 844 4.75 -6.09 29.86
C LEU A 844 4.63 -6.90 31.16
N THR A 845 5.30 -6.43 32.20
CA THR A 845 5.03 -6.83 33.59
C THR A 845 3.65 -6.33 34.01
N ASP A 846 3.08 -6.88 35.08
CA ASP A 846 1.77 -6.43 35.60
C ASP A 846 1.75 -4.93 35.89
N GLY A 847 2.85 -4.41 36.44
CA GLY A 847 3.03 -2.97 36.73
C GLY A 847 3.08 -2.11 35.46
N GLU A 848 3.84 -2.54 34.44
CA GLU A 848 3.88 -1.85 33.14
C GLU A 848 2.52 -1.89 32.43
N ALA A 849 1.82 -3.03 32.49
CA ALA A 849 0.48 -3.18 31.94
C ALA A 849 -0.52 -2.24 32.65
N PHE A 850 -0.44 -2.11 33.97
CA PHE A 850 -1.26 -1.17 34.74
C PHE A 850 -0.99 0.28 34.35
N LEU A 851 0.28 0.67 34.24
CA LEU A 851 0.67 2.03 33.85
C LEU A 851 0.16 2.37 32.45
N GLN A 852 0.32 1.46 31.49
CA GLN A 852 -0.17 1.67 30.12
C GLN A 852 -1.70 1.64 30.03
N PHE A 853 -2.38 0.79 30.81
CA PHE A 853 -3.84 0.76 30.90
C PHE A 853 -4.39 2.13 31.36
N ILE A 854 -3.85 2.69 32.44
CA ILE A 854 -4.23 4.04 32.91
C ILE A 854 -3.94 5.09 31.83
N THR A 855 -2.79 4.96 31.16
CA THR A 855 -2.41 5.85 30.05
C THR A 855 -3.43 5.79 28.91
N LEU A 856 -3.96 4.61 28.58
CA LEU A 856 -5.04 4.46 27.60
C LEU A 856 -6.35 5.11 28.08
N CYS A 857 -6.71 4.99 29.36
CA CYS A 857 -7.90 5.67 29.89
C CYS A 857 -7.79 7.20 29.74
N GLN A 858 -6.63 7.78 30.08
CA GLN A 858 -6.38 9.22 29.89
C GLN A 858 -6.35 9.61 28.41
N THR A 859 -5.73 8.77 27.57
CA THR A 859 -5.65 8.97 26.13
C THR A 859 -7.04 8.96 25.50
N ALA A 860 -7.93 8.05 25.89
CA ALA A 860 -9.31 8.02 25.43
C ALA A 860 -10.05 9.33 25.73
N SER A 861 -9.90 9.85 26.94
CA SER A 861 -10.49 11.15 27.30
C SER A 861 -9.93 12.29 26.46
N PHE A 862 -8.61 12.30 26.24
CA PHE A 862 -7.94 13.30 25.43
C PHE A 862 -8.36 13.25 23.95
N LEU A 863 -8.44 12.05 23.36
CA LEU A 863 -8.87 11.83 21.97
C LEU A 863 -10.32 12.30 21.75
N ALA A 864 -11.21 12.03 22.70
CA ALA A 864 -12.60 12.48 22.66
C ALA A 864 -12.71 14.01 22.64
N ARG A 865 -11.84 14.72 23.37
CA ARG A 865 -11.87 16.19 23.47
C ARG A 865 -11.09 16.90 22.36
N GLY A 866 -9.99 16.31 21.90
CA GLY A 866 -9.06 16.91 20.93
C GLY A 866 -8.40 18.21 21.42
N ARG A 867 -8.24 18.39 22.74
CA ARG A 867 -7.67 19.58 23.40
C ARG A 867 -7.25 19.30 24.85
N ASP A 868 -6.38 20.16 25.40
CA ASP A 868 -5.81 20.03 26.76
C ASP A 868 -6.77 20.41 27.91
N GLN A 869 -8.01 20.86 27.62
CA GLN A 869 -8.95 21.39 28.63
C GLN A 869 -9.88 20.33 29.24
#